data_AF-A0A6M5IV43-F1
#
_entry.id   AF-A0A6M5IV43-F1
#
_cell.length_a   1.000
_cell.length_b   1.000
_cell.length_c   1.000
_cell.angle_alpha   90.00
_cell.angle_beta   90.00
_cell.angle_gamma   90.00
#
_symmetry.space_group_name_H-M   'P 1'
#
loop_
_entity.id
_entity.type
_entity.pdbx_description
1 polymer ?
#
loop_
_entity_poly.entity_id
_entity_poly.type
_entity_poly.pdbx_seq_one_letter_code
_entity_poly.pdbx_strand_id
1 'polypeptide(L)'
;MTRFDRRVLTGALAVLCSVALVGAPAVASAAAASAGSAASAAPTAGSSAPAAPVASGADWTVEPLADGSGYRVTKTVSDLPDRSAVPVLWADGVALGAAVRTADGTGLVVDTSDEHVLQATSVLVGWSGEGDPADDAAARDGDDSADGARASVTPPTSGSTTAAGAAQLDVDPGAPGPYVVERADYDLGDEAEEIYGFDGARGEMRAAVYLPQGLAGELPVAVFLHGQHIACATDDPDAPAVWPCAAGETEIPSYLGYDGPAEALASNGYAVVSISANAINRLNGLHGADQGTDARGHLVLDHLALLRAADAGPVDGIGSSLVGRLDLDRVGLMGHSRGGDGVVRAAVLNASTLVGTPEGAFGIASVLALAPTNFTRTALPDVPTAVLLPYCDGDLVDLQGQHYVNDSRHAFGDDVLRSTVLVLGANHNAFNTVWSSPEYLESGDDWDENPTLGPDDPTCGSPAPSRLTRDEQYAVGTAYVAGFFRLTLGDETSLLGQFDGSDARPASIGRADVRVTAVYPSSARLDVNTFADPAVSVATSGRGVASYCESTENIADPSSLPFCLSGNVHPEQAGEFAGSLYGARIPATTSLHFQYSTEPAGRAEPSTLVVDVPGGSLDASGAEFLTVRAMPDETVVDSTELTVTVVDAAGGSATVNAADFGAALTRLPGSSSALPKMLYQDLRIPVSALDSVDLTRVASVVFTGVGTGAVLLSDLAFVTAPSIGSAAVVQRAVVSVQHGAVDVDASVSSAKVALVLAQPASEPVRGWLTHYASDQDLHALPFTVETGSRCVAVDVPLGTRRPDTGRRSGFGTSVGLVTGGGVVGAAFDSMLLRDTAVPVVDGDPTTLPYGLQGDACAEALAAESPVPLTAPATAAQGSVVQLSASGYRPGEGVTARLGDTPVAATLADATGTATLPATIPTTSPLGPTTLTFTGSGSALRATSPLTITPAPSPTPTPTPPAPSPDPSPAPTPDPGTGSGSVSSPDGTRLAATGVTPDSLTLPLMGSLAALVVGSALLLGLRTRVRARSRH
;
A
#
# COMPACT_ATOMS: atom_id res chain seq x y z
N MET A 1 3.83 -15.30 52.29
CA MET A 1 2.61 -14.68 52.85
C MET A 1 1.77 -14.29 51.64
N THR A 2 0.54 -14.73 51.35
CA THR A 2 -0.53 -15.54 51.97
C THR A 2 -1.49 -15.78 50.78
N ARG A 3 -1.58 -16.99 50.21
CA ARG A 3 -2.61 -18.05 50.40
C ARG A 3 -4.09 -17.63 50.29
N PHE A 4 -4.85 -18.56 49.67
CA PHE A 4 -6.30 -18.87 49.73
C PHE A 4 -7.10 -18.47 48.47
N ASP A 5 -7.94 -19.32 47.84
CA ASP A 5 -8.31 -20.72 48.09
C ASP A 5 -8.98 -21.37 46.86
N ARG A 6 -8.91 -22.70 46.77
CA ARG A 6 -9.68 -23.55 45.85
C ARG A 6 -11.05 -23.87 46.45
N ARG A 7 -12.11 -24.00 45.64
CA ARG A 7 -13.15 -25.02 45.87
C ARG A 7 -13.70 -25.66 44.60
N VAL A 8 -13.78 -26.98 44.71
CA VAL A 8 -14.31 -28.01 43.81
C VAL A 8 -15.81 -28.18 44.07
N LEU A 9 -16.60 -28.54 43.04
CA LEU A 9 -17.73 -29.46 43.25
C LEU A 9 -17.97 -30.34 42.01
N THR A 10 -17.89 -31.64 42.25
CA THR A 10 -18.21 -32.79 41.39
C THR A 10 -19.71 -33.10 41.39
N GLY A 11 -20.22 -33.64 40.28
CA GLY A 11 -21.48 -34.39 40.22
C GLY A 11 -21.52 -35.30 38.99
N ALA A 12 -21.55 -36.61 39.23
CA ALA A 12 -21.59 -37.68 38.23
C ALA A 12 -22.82 -38.58 38.43
N LEU A 13 -23.26 -39.25 37.35
CA LEU A 13 -23.96 -40.56 37.17
C LEU A 13 -25.05 -40.42 36.08
N ALA A 14 -24.93 -41.04 34.89
CA ALA A 14 -24.96 -42.48 34.52
C ALA A 14 -26.38 -43.05 34.35
N VAL A 15 -26.66 -43.69 33.20
CA VAL A 15 -27.30 -45.03 33.03
C VAL A 15 -27.28 -45.46 31.55
N LEU A 16 -26.92 -46.73 31.33
CA LEU A 16 -26.85 -47.51 30.08
C LEU A 16 -28.23 -47.96 29.57
N CYS A 17 -28.34 -48.30 28.28
CA CYS A 17 -28.64 -49.68 27.82
C CYS A 17 -28.50 -49.88 26.31
N SER A 18 -28.01 -51.06 25.94
CA SER A 18 -27.61 -51.54 24.61
C SER A 18 -28.69 -52.43 23.95
N VAL A 19 -28.53 -52.79 22.66
CA VAL A 19 -28.44 -54.19 22.11
C VAL A 19 -28.98 -54.35 20.67
N ALA A 20 -28.07 -54.84 19.79
CA ALA A 20 -28.16 -55.78 18.63
C ALA A 20 -28.98 -55.40 17.36
N LEU A 21 -28.70 -55.88 16.13
CA LEU A 21 -28.21 -57.17 15.59
C LEU A 21 -27.48 -56.95 14.22
N VAL A 22 -26.32 -57.57 13.97
CA VAL A 22 -26.04 -58.75 13.09
C VAL A 22 -25.82 -58.48 11.59
N GLY A 23 -24.67 -58.97 11.07
CA GLY A 23 -24.59 -59.59 9.73
C GLY A 23 -23.40 -59.23 8.85
N ALA A 24 -22.28 -59.95 8.97
CA ALA A 24 -21.27 -60.10 7.91
C ALA A 24 -21.77 -61.14 6.87
N PRO A 25 -21.18 -61.31 5.65
CA PRO A 25 -19.80 -61.84 5.52
C PRO A 25 -18.97 -61.34 4.32
N ALA A 26 -17.70 -61.73 4.41
CA ALA A 26 -16.60 -61.60 3.45
C ALA A 26 -16.75 -62.43 2.16
N VAL A 27 -15.96 -62.07 1.14
CA VAL A 27 -15.31 -63.04 0.22
C VAL A 27 -13.87 -62.61 -0.04
N ALA A 28 -12.94 -63.53 0.21
CA ALA A 28 -11.52 -63.44 -0.03
C ALA A 28 -11.14 -63.91 -1.45
N SER A 29 -9.99 -63.49 -1.96
CA SER A 29 -9.16 -64.27 -2.90
C SER A 29 -7.72 -63.78 -2.83
N ALA A 30 -6.80 -64.74 -2.76
CA ALA A 30 -5.41 -64.57 -2.38
C ALA A 30 -4.43 -64.70 -3.57
N ALA A 31 -3.24 -64.13 -3.33
CA ALA A 31 -1.90 -64.62 -3.70
C ALA A 31 -1.48 -64.72 -5.18
N ALA A 32 -0.38 -64.06 -5.51
CA ALA A 32 0.90 -64.73 -5.82
C ALA A 32 2.05 -63.72 -5.93
N ALA A 33 3.15 -64.01 -5.24
CA ALA A 33 4.44 -63.32 -5.39
C ALA A 33 5.24 -63.94 -6.55
N SER A 34 5.98 -63.12 -7.28
CA SER A 34 7.19 -63.56 -7.98
C SER A 34 8.18 -62.41 -8.07
N ALA A 35 9.41 -62.69 -7.62
CA ALA A 35 10.56 -61.78 -7.65
C ALA A 35 11.16 -61.73 -9.06
N GLY A 36 11.60 -60.54 -9.48
CA GLY A 36 12.39 -60.32 -10.68
C GLY A 36 13.26 -59.07 -10.52
N SER A 37 14.57 -59.25 -10.55
CA SER A 37 15.60 -58.26 -10.27
C SER A 37 15.89 -57.33 -11.46
N ALA A 38 16.13 -56.05 -11.13
CA ALA A 38 17.05 -55.08 -11.75
C ALA A 38 17.07 -54.85 -13.28
N ALA A 39 16.69 -53.64 -13.68
CA ALA A 39 17.41 -52.86 -14.69
C ALA A 39 17.22 -51.36 -14.44
N SER A 40 18.32 -50.67 -14.19
CA SER A 40 18.46 -49.22 -14.06
C SER A 40 18.19 -48.53 -15.40
N ALA A 41 17.15 -47.69 -15.46
CA ALA A 41 17.02 -46.65 -16.47
C ALA A 41 17.16 -45.30 -15.77
N ALA A 42 18.14 -44.50 -16.20
CA ALA A 42 18.27 -43.12 -15.77
C ALA A 42 17.02 -42.33 -16.19
N PRO A 43 16.40 -41.51 -15.33
CA PRO A 43 15.42 -40.56 -15.81
C PRO A 43 16.18 -39.43 -16.50
N THR A 44 15.97 -39.33 -17.80
CA THR A 44 16.08 -38.11 -18.58
C THR A 44 15.43 -36.96 -17.82
N ALA A 45 16.07 -35.78 -17.81
CA ALA A 45 15.47 -34.54 -17.36
C ALA A 45 14.14 -34.32 -18.12
N GLY A 46 13.03 -34.69 -17.49
CA GLY A 46 11.71 -34.39 -17.97
C GLY A 46 11.39 -32.97 -17.55
N SER A 47 11.18 -32.09 -18.55
CA SER A 47 10.27 -30.97 -18.37
C SER A 47 8.99 -31.54 -17.74
N SER A 48 8.68 -31.17 -16.51
CA SER A 48 7.39 -31.50 -15.90
C SER A 48 6.31 -30.97 -16.85
N ALA A 49 5.44 -31.86 -17.33
CA ALA A 49 4.23 -31.40 -17.99
C ALA A 49 3.45 -30.50 -17.01
N PRO A 50 2.81 -29.41 -17.47
CA PRO A 50 1.94 -28.63 -16.61
C PRO A 50 0.91 -29.57 -15.98
N ALA A 51 0.67 -29.41 -14.67
CA ALA A 51 -0.33 -30.19 -13.97
C ALA A 51 -1.69 -29.98 -14.65
N ALA A 52 -2.47 -31.06 -14.86
CA ALA A 52 -3.78 -30.91 -15.46
C ALA A 52 -4.68 -30.03 -14.56
N PRO A 53 -5.52 -29.14 -15.13
CA PRO A 53 -6.44 -28.32 -14.35
C PRO A 53 -7.34 -29.20 -13.47
N VAL A 54 -7.55 -28.79 -12.22
CA VAL A 54 -8.41 -29.48 -11.26
C VAL A 54 -9.87 -29.04 -11.38
N ALA A 55 -10.11 -27.83 -11.88
CA ALA A 55 -11.40 -27.33 -12.33
C ALA A 55 -11.19 -26.38 -13.54
N SER A 56 -12.21 -26.22 -14.39
CA SER A 56 -12.13 -25.32 -15.56
C SER A 56 -13.51 -24.99 -16.12
N GLY A 57 -13.64 -23.78 -16.67
CA GLY A 57 -14.77 -23.34 -17.49
C GLY A 57 -14.35 -23.06 -18.93
N ALA A 58 -15.20 -22.31 -19.66
CA ALA A 58 -14.92 -21.94 -21.05
C ALA A 58 -13.76 -20.93 -21.18
N ASP A 59 -13.57 -20.09 -20.16
CA ASP A 59 -12.65 -18.95 -20.15
C ASP A 59 -11.88 -18.84 -18.83
N TRP A 60 -11.84 -19.91 -18.02
CA TRP A 60 -11.07 -19.96 -16.78
C TRP A 60 -10.57 -21.37 -16.46
N THR A 61 -9.45 -21.44 -15.73
CA THR A 61 -8.86 -22.69 -15.23
C THR A 61 -8.42 -22.54 -13.78
N VAL A 62 -8.39 -23.67 -13.07
CA VAL A 62 -7.84 -23.78 -11.71
C VAL A 62 -6.76 -24.85 -11.74
N GLU A 63 -5.54 -24.47 -11.38
CA GLU A 63 -4.38 -25.36 -11.38
C GLU A 63 -3.72 -25.39 -9.99
N PRO A 64 -3.28 -26.55 -9.49
CA PRO A 64 -2.54 -26.58 -8.24
C PRO A 64 -1.17 -25.91 -8.42
N LEU A 65 -0.78 -25.04 -7.48
CA LEU A 65 0.54 -24.42 -7.48
C LEU A 65 1.65 -25.46 -7.29
N ALA A 66 2.80 -25.23 -7.92
CA ALA A 66 3.92 -26.19 -7.96
C ALA A 66 4.61 -26.36 -6.60
N ASP A 67 4.67 -25.30 -5.80
CA ASP A 67 5.10 -25.32 -4.40
C ASP A 67 4.04 -25.96 -3.48
N GLY A 68 2.80 -26.01 -3.98
CA GLY A 68 1.64 -26.57 -3.36
C GLY A 68 1.00 -25.70 -2.29
N SER A 69 1.25 -24.40 -2.36
CA SER A 69 0.70 -23.36 -1.47
C SER A 69 -0.81 -23.15 -1.62
N GLY A 70 -1.40 -23.59 -2.74
CA GLY A 70 -2.82 -23.46 -3.03
C GLY A 70 -3.12 -23.74 -4.50
N TYR A 71 -4.02 -22.95 -5.07
CA TYR A 71 -4.49 -23.02 -6.44
C TYR A 71 -4.25 -21.69 -7.15
N ARG A 72 -3.85 -21.77 -8.41
CA ARG A 72 -3.83 -20.68 -9.36
C ARG A 72 -5.14 -20.67 -10.13
N VAL A 73 -5.93 -19.62 -9.98
CA VAL A 73 -7.11 -19.38 -10.82
C VAL A 73 -6.72 -18.42 -11.92
N THR A 74 -6.86 -18.84 -13.17
CA THR A 74 -6.59 -18.00 -14.35
C THR A 74 -7.90 -17.74 -15.07
N LYS A 75 -8.20 -16.48 -15.36
CA LYS A 75 -9.36 -16.03 -16.14
C LYS A 75 -8.86 -15.37 -17.42
N THR A 76 -9.23 -15.89 -18.58
CA THR A 76 -8.96 -15.21 -19.85
C THR A 76 -9.87 -13.99 -19.96
N VAL A 77 -9.28 -12.84 -20.26
CA VAL A 77 -10.00 -11.57 -20.48
C VAL A 77 -9.49 -10.94 -21.77
N SER A 78 -10.40 -10.58 -22.66
CA SER A 78 -10.05 -9.94 -23.94
C SER A 78 -10.00 -8.42 -23.85
N ASP A 79 -10.77 -7.83 -22.93
CA ASP A 79 -10.79 -6.40 -22.64
C ASP A 79 -10.87 -6.23 -21.12
N LEU A 80 -9.94 -5.49 -20.54
CA LEU A 80 -9.97 -5.11 -19.14
C LEU A 80 -9.77 -3.59 -19.07
N PRO A 81 -10.74 -2.82 -18.57
CA PRO A 81 -10.59 -1.37 -18.46
C PRO A 81 -9.45 -1.01 -17.50
N ASP A 82 -8.66 0.00 -17.85
CA ASP A 82 -7.60 0.51 -16.98
C ASP A 82 -8.21 1.40 -15.90
N ARG A 83 -8.54 0.76 -14.78
CA ARG A 83 -9.19 1.35 -13.61
C ARG A 83 -8.23 1.54 -12.44
N SER A 84 -8.57 2.50 -11.60
CA SER A 84 -7.93 2.72 -10.30
C SER A 84 -8.28 1.61 -9.34
N ALA A 85 -9.56 1.19 -9.32
CA ALA A 85 -9.97 -0.04 -8.66
C ALA A 85 -9.19 -1.24 -9.22
N VAL A 86 -8.83 -2.16 -8.34
CA VAL A 86 -8.04 -3.34 -8.69
C VAL A 86 -8.99 -4.45 -9.13
N PRO A 87 -8.71 -5.19 -10.22
CA PRO A 87 -9.53 -6.32 -10.61
C PRO A 87 -9.49 -7.41 -9.53
N VAL A 88 -10.66 -7.95 -9.19
CA VAL A 88 -10.85 -9.04 -8.21
C VAL A 88 -11.52 -10.20 -8.94
N LEU A 89 -11.01 -11.42 -8.77
CA LEU A 89 -11.68 -12.61 -9.31
C LEU A 89 -12.68 -13.16 -8.29
N TRP A 90 -13.86 -13.54 -8.77
CA TRP A 90 -14.95 -14.08 -7.95
C TRP A 90 -15.32 -15.48 -8.44
N ALA A 91 -15.41 -16.47 -7.55
CA ALA A 91 -15.88 -17.81 -7.88
C ALA A 91 -17.23 -18.09 -7.20
N ASP A 92 -18.29 -18.26 -8.00
CA ASP A 92 -19.66 -18.52 -7.52
C ASP A 92 -20.11 -17.58 -6.37
N GLY A 93 -19.86 -16.28 -6.53
CA GLY A 93 -20.20 -15.24 -5.56
C GLY A 93 -19.24 -15.09 -4.37
N VAL A 94 -18.08 -15.75 -4.42
CA VAL A 94 -17.02 -15.62 -3.41
C VAL A 94 -15.81 -14.90 -4.01
N ALA A 95 -15.45 -13.75 -3.46
CA ALA A 95 -14.25 -13.03 -3.85
C ALA A 95 -12.99 -13.84 -3.49
N LEU A 96 -12.09 -14.02 -4.46
CA LEU A 96 -10.85 -14.77 -4.32
C LEU A 96 -9.65 -13.89 -3.95
N GLY A 97 -9.73 -12.59 -4.23
CA GLY A 97 -8.66 -11.60 -4.02
C GLY A 97 -8.29 -10.81 -5.26
N ALA A 98 -7.45 -9.79 -5.06
CA ALA A 98 -6.87 -9.01 -6.14
C ALA A 98 -6.13 -9.90 -7.14
N ALA A 99 -6.47 -9.74 -8.41
CA ALA A 99 -5.85 -10.46 -9.50
C ALA A 99 -4.82 -9.60 -10.22
N VAL A 100 -3.76 -10.24 -10.69
CA VAL A 100 -2.71 -9.61 -11.49
C VAL A 100 -2.86 -10.03 -12.94
N ARG A 101 -2.42 -9.17 -13.86
CA ARG A 101 -2.45 -9.50 -15.28
C ARG A 101 -1.41 -10.60 -15.57
N THR A 102 -1.74 -11.54 -16.44
CA THR A 102 -0.78 -12.53 -16.91
C THR A 102 0.36 -11.84 -17.68
N ALA A 103 1.55 -12.44 -17.67
CA ALA A 103 2.71 -11.86 -18.35
C ALA A 103 2.52 -11.71 -19.88
N ASP A 104 1.61 -12.49 -20.47
CA ASP A 104 1.23 -12.37 -21.88
C ASP A 104 0.09 -11.37 -22.14
N GLY A 105 -0.47 -10.76 -21.09
CA GLY A 105 -1.52 -9.75 -21.17
C GLY A 105 -2.96 -10.28 -21.34
N THR A 106 -3.11 -11.58 -21.66
CA THR A 106 -4.37 -12.18 -22.13
C THR A 106 -5.33 -12.65 -21.03
N GLY A 107 -4.95 -12.49 -19.77
CA GLY A 107 -5.72 -12.98 -18.64
C GLY A 107 -5.44 -12.27 -17.33
N LEU A 108 -6.27 -12.58 -16.34
CA LEU A 108 -6.08 -12.28 -14.93
C LEU A 108 -5.75 -13.56 -14.19
N VAL A 109 -4.85 -13.47 -13.22
CA VAL A 109 -4.47 -14.58 -12.36
C VAL A 109 -4.54 -14.17 -10.90
N VAL A 110 -5.11 -15.05 -10.07
CA VAL A 110 -5.05 -14.96 -8.62
C VAL A 110 -4.57 -16.30 -8.08
N ASP A 111 -3.62 -16.25 -7.15
CA ASP A 111 -3.19 -17.41 -6.38
C ASP A 111 -3.96 -17.40 -5.06
N THR A 112 -4.66 -18.48 -4.74
CA THR A 112 -5.55 -18.59 -3.58
C THR A 112 -5.39 -19.93 -2.88
N SER A 113 -5.51 -19.94 -1.55
CA SER A 113 -5.61 -21.17 -0.76
C SER A 113 -7.04 -21.68 -0.58
N ASP A 114 -8.04 -20.97 -1.12
CA ASP A 114 -9.45 -21.34 -0.98
C ASP A 114 -9.79 -22.61 -1.76
N GLU A 115 -10.20 -23.68 -1.07
CA GLU A 115 -10.58 -24.95 -1.70
C GLU A 115 -11.93 -24.89 -2.44
N HIS A 116 -12.75 -23.84 -2.23
CA HIS A 116 -14.02 -23.64 -2.96
C HIS A 116 -13.81 -23.64 -4.48
N VAL A 117 -12.66 -23.14 -4.95
CA VAL A 117 -12.30 -23.09 -6.37
C VAL A 117 -12.23 -24.48 -7.03
N LEU A 118 -12.08 -25.56 -6.26
CA LEU A 118 -12.11 -26.93 -6.76
C LEU A 118 -13.49 -27.34 -7.28
N GLN A 119 -14.55 -26.67 -6.84
CA GLN A 119 -15.93 -26.93 -7.23
C GLN A 119 -16.56 -25.75 -7.98
N ALA A 120 -15.75 -24.74 -8.32
CA ALA A 120 -16.23 -23.53 -8.99
C ALA A 120 -17.01 -23.88 -10.26
N THR A 121 -18.18 -23.27 -10.43
CA THR A 121 -18.98 -23.37 -11.66
C THR A 121 -18.83 -22.14 -12.54
N SER A 122 -18.45 -21.01 -11.95
CA SER A 122 -18.23 -19.74 -12.60
C SER A 122 -17.03 -19.03 -11.98
N VAL A 123 -16.31 -18.26 -12.81
CA VAL A 123 -15.33 -17.27 -12.37
C VAL A 123 -15.62 -15.96 -13.08
N LEU A 124 -15.94 -14.92 -12.32
CA LEU A 124 -16.27 -13.57 -12.79
C LEU A 124 -15.15 -12.59 -12.43
N VAL A 125 -15.11 -11.46 -13.14
CA VAL A 125 -14.23 -10.33 -12.83
C VAL A 125 -15.10 -9.27 -12.17
N GLY A 126 -14.71 -8.84 -10.97
CA GLY A 126 -15.22 -7.67 -10.26
C GLY A 126 -14.09 -6.69 -9.96
N TRP A 127 -14.38 -5.70 -9.12
CA TRP A 127 -13.44 -4.62 -8.80
C TRP A 127 -13.38 -4.36 -7.29
N SER A 128 -12.21 -3.96 -6.80
CA SER A 128 -12.04 -3.60 -5.39
C SER A 128 -12.97 -2.44 -5.01
N GLY A 129 -13.68 -2.57 -3.88
CA GLY A 129 -14.65 -1.56 -3.44
C GLY A 129 -16.07 -1.77 -3.99
N GLU A 130 -16.25 -2.73 -4.91
CA GLU A 130 -17.54 -3.16 -5.44
C GLU A 130 -18.01 -4.48 -4.81
N GLY A 131 -19.32 -4.72 -4.84
CA GLY A 131 -19.98 -5.95 -4.41
C GLY A 131 -19.79 -7.13 -5.37
N ASP A 132 -20.58 -8.20 -5.18
CA ASP A 132 -20.55 -9.38 -6.05
C ASP A 132 -20.99 -8.99 -7.48
N PRO A 133 -20.14 -9.19 -8.52
CA PRO A 133 -20.49 -8.86 -9.89
C PRO A 133 -21.70 -9.65 -10.44
N ALA A 134 -22.08 -10.76 -9.80
CA ALA A 134 -23.28 -11.52 -10.16
C ALA A 134 -24.58 -10.83 -9.72
N ASP A 135 -24.57 -10.09 -8.61
CA ASP A 135 -25.74 -9.36 -8.11
C ASP A 135 -26.12 -8.22 -9.07
N ASP A 136 -25.12 -7.55 -9.64
CA ASP A 136 -25.32 -6.48 -10.63
C ASP A 136 -25.85 -7.00 -11.97
N ALA A 137 -25.47 -8.22 -12.37
CA ALA A 137 -26.01 -8.85 -13.56
C ALA A 137 -27.49 -9.25 -13.38
N ALA A 138 -27.86 -9.71 -12.18
CA ALA A 138 -29.25 -10.05 -11.85
C ALA A 138 -30.15 -8.81 -11.75
N ALA A 139 -29.62 -7.68 -11.27
CA ALA A 139 -30.33 -6.39 -11.22
C ALA A 139 -30.66 -5.85 -12.62
N ARG A 140 -29.84 -6.10 -13.64
CA ARG A 140 -30.11 -5.69 -15.05
C ARG A 140 -31.21 -6.50 -15.74
N ASP A 141 -31.42 -7.73 -15.33
CA ASP A 141 -32.37 -8.67 -15.95
C ASP A 141 -33.73 -8.74 -15.21
N GLY A 142 -33.85 -8.12 -14.03
CA GLY A 142 -35.04 -8.13 -13.17
C GLY A 142 -35.90 -6.86 -13.28
N ASP A 143 -37.23 -7.03 -13.23
CA ASP A 143 -38.18 -5.96 -12.90
C ASP A 143 -37.89 -5.48 -11.45
N ASP A 144 -37.71 -4.17 -11.24
CA ASP A 144 -37.38 -3.41 -10.00
C ASP A 144 -38.26 -3.70 -8.75
N SER A 145 -39.03 -4.78 -8.78
CA SER A 145 -40.10 -5.10 -7.84
C SER A 145 -39.69 -6.07 -6.72
N ALA A 146 -38.43 -6.54 -6.66
CA ALA A 146 -37.97 -7.54 -5.68
C ALA A 146 -37.14 -6.98 -4.51
N ASP A 147 -36.66 -5.73 -4.58
CA ASP A 147 -35.94 -5.09 -3.47
C ASP A 147 -36.91 -4.52 -2.44
N GLY A 148 -36.97 -5.17 -1.28
CA GLY A 148 -37.78 -4.74 -0.15
C GLY A 148 -37.43 -3.32 0.29
N ALA A 149 -38.35 -2.38 0.05
CA ALA A 149 -38.41 -1.07 0.70
C ALA A 149 -37.11 -0.22 0.63
N ARG A 150 -36.47 -0.12 -0.55
CA ARG A 150 -35.50 0.96 -0.81
C ARG A 150 -36.27 2.21 -1.20
N ALA A 151 -36.24 3.23 -0.35
CA ALA A 151 -36.89 4.49 -0.66
C ALA A 151 -36.00 5.33 -1.58
N SER A 152 -36.60 5.81 -2.68
CA SER A 152 -35.95 6.65 -3.67
C SER A 152 -35.81 8.07 -3.14
N VAL A 153 -34.58 8.55 -2.95
CA VAL A 153 -34.34 9.97 -2.67
C VAL A 153 -34.32 10.70 -4.01
N THR A 154 -35.34 11.52 -4.25
CA THR A 154 -35.44 12.27 -5.52
C THR A 154 -34.22 13.19 -5.64
N PRO A 155 -33.45 13.13 -6.75
CA PRO A 155 -32.36 14.06 -6.97
C PRO A 155 -32.91 15.50 -6.87
N PRO A 156 -32.28 16.42 -6.14
CA PRO A 156 -32.72 17.79 -6.16
C PRO A 156 -32.70 18.27 -7.61
N THR A 157 -33.84 18.71 -8.13
CA THR A 157 -33.88 19.40 -9.41
C THR A 157 -32.92 20.56 -9.32
N SER A 158 -31.97 20.67 -10.26
CA SER A 158 -31.03 21.78 -10.35
C SER A 158 -31.83 23.10 -10.40
N GLY A 159 -32.03 23.73 -9.24
CA GLY A 159 -32.95 24.86 -9.05
C GLY A 159 -33.83 24.84 -7.79
N SER A 160 -33.92 23.73 -7.04
CA SER A 160 -34.70 23.62 -5.80
C SER A 160 -34.11 22.50 -4.93
N THR A 161 -33.29 22.71 -3.93
CA THR A 161 -32.83 23.89 -3.20
C THR A 161 -31.39 24.19 -3.60
N THR A 162 -31.10 25.43 -4.01
CA THR A 162 -29.73 25.93 -3.88
C THR A 162 -29.22 25.58 -2.48
N ALA A 163 -27.93 25.29 -2.37
CA ALA A 163 -27.16 25.67 -1.20
C ALA A 163 -27.35 27.19 -0.97
N ALA A 164 -28.52 27.58 -0.47
CA ALA A 164 -29.06 28.94 -0.48
C ALA A 164 -28.38 29.84 0.56
N GLY A 165 -27.25 29.40 1.12
CA GLY A 165 -26.55 30.08 2.20
C GLY A 165 -25.03 29.94 2.17
N ALA A 166 -24.45 29.14 1.27
CA ALA A 166 -22.99 29.08 1.15
C ALA A 166 -22.45 30.43 0.66
N ALA A 167 -21.52 31.02 1.42
CA ALA A 167 -20.96 32.31 1.07
C ALA A 167 -20.12 32.19 -0.19
N GLN A 168 -20.30 33.10 -1.15
CA GLN A 168 -19.36 33.22 -2.26
C GLN A 168 -18.09 33.92 -1.74
N LEU A 169 -16.92 33.35 -2.04
CA LEU A 169 -15.64 33.96 -1.70
C LEU A 169 -15.40 35.22 -2.53
N ASP A 170 -14.76 36.21 -1.90
CA ASP A 170 -14.31 37.43 -2.57
C ASP A 170 -13.13 37.18 -3.53
N VAL A 171 -12.34 36.13 -3.27
CA VAL A 171 -11.21 35.71 -4.08
C VAL A 171 -11.56 34.44 -4.83
N ASP A 172 -11.26 34.43 -6.13
CA ASP A 172 -11.36 33.24 -6.97
C ASP A 172 -9.97 32.61 -7.14
N PRO A 173 -9.70 31.44 -6.54
CA PRO A 173 -8.43 30.76 -6.65
C PRO A 173 -8.15 30.18 -8.04
N GLY A 174 -9.19 29.92 -8.84
CA GLY A 174 -9.05 29.45 -10.22
C GLY A 174 -8.76 30.57 -11.21
N ALA A 175 -8.82 31.83 -10.79
CA ALA A 175 -8.50 32.96 -11.65
C ALA A 175 -6.98 33.14 -11.83
N PRO A 176 -6.52 33.52 -13.04
CA PRO A 176 -5.12 33.85 -13.28
C PRO A 176 -4.65 35.00 -12.38
N GLY A 177 -3.43 34.86 -11.87
CA GLY A 177 -2.74 35.90 -11.11
C GLY A 177 -2.06 36.95 -12.01
N PRO A 178 -1.24 37.85 -11.41
CA PRO A 178 -0.64 38.97 -12.13
C PRO A 178 0.55 38.59 -13.03
N TYR A 179 1.09 37.38 -12.90
CA TYR A 179 2.27 36.95 -13.65
C TYR A 179 1.88 36.16 -14.91
N VAL A 180 2.62 36.40 -15.99
CA VAL A 180 2.59 35.52 -17.17
C VAL A 180 3.29 34.22 -16.80
N VAL A 181 2.76 33.09 -17.25
CA VAL A 181 3.36 31.76 -17.01
C VAL A 181 4.35 31.43 -18.13
N GLU A 182 5.53 30.92 -17.76
CA GLU A 182 6.51 30.34 -18.67
C GLU A 182 6.76 28.86 -18.35
N ARG A 183 7.17 28.08 -19.36
CA ARG A 183 7.44 26.64 -19.25
C ARG A 183 8.93 26.34 -19.09
N ALA A 184 9.25 25.41 -18.21
CA ALA A 184 10.61 24.95 -17.93
C ALA A 184 10.71 23.41 -17.86
N ASP A 185 9.94 22.75 -18.72
CA ASP A 185 9.80 21.30 -18.77
C ASP A 185 11.13 20.57 -18.91
N TYR A 186 11.19 19.34 -18.37
CA TYR A 186 12.31 18.44 -18.56
C TYR A 186 11.83 17.03 -18.88
N ASP A 187 12.66 16.32 -19.64
CA ASP A 187 12.47 14.91 -19.99
C ASP A 187 13.86 14.26 -20.09
N LEU A 188 14.17 13.40 -19.12
CA LEU A 188 15.45 12.70 -19.03
C LEU A 188 15.43 11.34 -19.77
N GLY A 189 14.32 11.03 -20.46
CA GLY A 189 14.10 9.79 -21.20
C GLY A 189 13.23 8.78 -20.47
N ASP A 190 12.75 7.78 -21.21
CA ASP A 190 11.78 6.79 -20.73
C ASP A 190 12.36 5.75 -19.74
N GLU A 191 13.69 5.62 -19.69
CA GLU A 191 14.39 4.70 -18.78
C GLU A 191 15.48 5.46 -18.04
N ALA A 192 15.10 6.56 -17.38
CA ALA A 192 16.01 7.47 -16.70
C ALA A 192 16.39 6.95 -15.30
N GLU A 193 15.44 6.38 -14.55
CA GLU A 193 15.61 5.99 -13.15
C GLU A 193 15.13 4.55 -12.91
N GLU A 194 15.69 3.86 -11.92
CA GLU A 194 15.17 2.57 -11.47
C GLU A 194 13.87 2.78 -10.67
N ILE A 195 12.80 2.07 -11.01
CA ILE A 195 11.54 2.18 -10.30
C ILE A 195 11.64 1.39 -9.00
N TYR A 196 11.46 2.08 -7.88
CA TYR A 196 11.52 1.45 -6.57
C TYR A 196 10.55 0.26 -6.48
N GLY A 197 11.06 -0.88 -6.02
CA GLY A 197 10.29 -2.10 -5.81
C GLY A 197 9.95 -2.90 -7.05
N PHE A 198 10.43 -2.52 -8.26
CA PHE A 198 10.09 -3.20 -9.51
C PHE A 198 11.26 -4.01 -10.09
N ASP A 199 12.08 -4.63 -9.23
CA ASP A 199 13.14 -5.59 -9.60
C ASP A 199 14.11 -5.11 -10.70
N GLY A 200 14.55 -3.85 -10.63
CA GLY A 200 15.48 -3.25 -11.59
C GLY A 200 14.84 -2.73 -12.88
N ALA A 201 13.51 -2.79 -13.00
CA ALA A 201 12.80 -2.10 -14.07
C ALA A 201 13.04 -0.59 -14.01
N ARG A 202 13.13 0.05 -15.17
CA ARG A 202 13.43 1.48 -15.27
C ARG A 202 12.25 2.25 -15.84
N GLY A 203 12.08 3.48 -15.38
CA GLY A 203 10.98 4.36 -15.75
C GLY A 203 11.47 5.75 -16.12
N GLU A 204 10.52 6.58 -16.54
CA GLU A 204 10.80 7.93 -17.00
C GLU A 204 11.04 8.91 -15.85
N MET A 205 11.84 9.95 -16.10
CA MET A 205 11.95 11.13 -15.24
C MET A 205 11.63 12.37 -16.07
N ARG A 206 10.34 12.75 -16.12
CA ARG A 206 9.85 13.89 -16.90
C ARG A 206 8.77 14.67 -16.18
N ALA A 207 8.68 15.96 -16.46
CA ALA A 207 7.64 16.81 -15.91
C ALA A 207 7.34 18.03 -16.78
N ALA A 208 6.09 18.47 -16.70
CA ALA A 208 5.69 19.81 -17.09
C ALA A 208 5.97 20.78 -15.94
N VAL A 209 6.68 21.87 -16.21
CA VAL A 209 7.07 22.85 -15.19
C VAL A 209 6.56 24.23 -15.56
N TYR A 210 5.79 24.83 -14.66
CA TYR A 210 5.15 26.13 -14.82
C TYR A 210 5.75 27.13 -13.84
N LEU A 211 6.25 28.25 -14.33
CA LEU A 211 6.91 29.29 -13.53
C LEU A 211 6.30 30.68 -13.80
N PRO A 212 6.22 31.56 -12.79
CA PRO A 212 5.93 32.98 -12.98
C PRO A 212 7.09 33.67 -13.70
N GLN A 213 6.82 34.18 -14.90
CA GLN A 213 7.80 34.92 -15.68
C GLN A 213 8.18 36.22 -14.97
N GLY A 214 9.49 36.43 -14.81
CA GLY A 214 10.06 37.69 -14.30
C GLY A 214 9.94 37.89 -12.79
N LEU A 215 9.36 36.95 -12.05
CA LEU A 215 9.39 36.95 -10.58
C LEU A 215 10.73 36.41 -10.07
N ALA A 216 11.46 37.25 -9.34
CA ALA A 216 12.77 36.91 -8.78
C ALA A 216 12.65 36.29 -7.38
N GLY A 217 13.62 35.43 -7.03
CA GLY A 217 13.67 34.73 -5.74
C GLY A 217 13.10 33.31 -5.81
N GLU A 218 13.16 32.64 -4.67
CA GLU A 218 12.63 31.30 -4.46
C GLU A 218 11.09 31.33 -4.40
N LEU A 219 10.46 30.30 -4.97
CA LEU A 219 9.02 30.13 -5.11
C LEU A 219 8.57 28.89 -4.35
N PRO A 220 7.46 28.92 -3.60
CA PRO A 220 6.87 27.71 -3.06
C PRO A 220 6.60 26.71 -4.19
N VAL A 221 6.87 25.44 -3.93
CA VAL A 221 6.81 24.38 -4.95
C VAL A 221 5.56 23.54 -4.77
N ALA A 222 4.77 23.39 -5.83
CA ALA A 222 3.67 22.43 -5.88
C ALA A 222 4.03 21.28 -6.83
N VAL A 223 4.02 20.04 -6.36
CA VAL A 223 4.25 18.85 -7.19
C VAL A 223 2.92 18.13 -7.43
N PHE A 224 2.59 17.88 -8.69
CA PHE A 224 1.37 17.17 -9.09
C PHE A 224 1.74 15.78 -9.63
N LEU A 225 1.03 14.75 -9.16
CA LEU A 225 1.20 13.37 -9.59
C LEU A 225 -0.13 12.82 -10.13
N HIS A 226 -0.14 12.41 -11.41
CA HIS A 226 -1.30 11.76 -11.99
C HIS A 226 -1.52 10.34 -11.46
N GLY A 227 -2.73 9.84 -11.64
CA GLY A 227 -3.16 8.53 -11.17
C GLY A 227 -2.94 7.38 -12.15
N GLN A 228 -3.56 6.24 -11.82
CA GLN A 228 -3.69 5.11 -12.74
C GLN A 228 -4.61 5.51 -13.89
N HIS A 229 -4.14 5.29 -15.11
CA HIS A 229 -4.86 5.41 -16.36
C HIS A 229 -4.03 4.68 -17.41
N ILE A 230 -4.62 4.28 -18.53
CA ILE A 230 -3.86 3.74 -19.66
C ILE A 230 -2.71 4.69 -20.03
N ALA A 231 -1.49 4.14 -20.12
CA ALA A 231 -0.27 4.87 -20.45
C ALA A 231 0.04 4.88 -21.95
N CYS A 232 -0.37 3.84 -22.68
CA CYS A 232 -0.04 3.62 -24.09
C CYS A 232 -1.32 3.27 -24.86
N ALA A 233 -1.88 4.24 -25.60
CA ALA A 233 -3.06 4.03 -26.44
C ALA A 233 -2.74 3.12 -27.63
N THR A 234 -3.62 2.17 -27.93
CA THR A 234 -3.41 1.19 -29.01
C THR A 234 -4.73 0.66 -29.57
N ASP A 235 -4.78 0.42 -30.88
CA ASP A 235 -5.89 -0.31 -31.53
C ASP A 235 -5.68 -1.85 -31.45
N ASP A 236 -4.53 -2.29 -30.92
CA ASP A 236 -4.17 -3.70 -30.75
C ASP A 236 -4.47 -4.17 -29.32
N PRO A 237 -5.55 -4.95 -29.10
CA PRO A 237 -5.91 -5.43 -27.77
C PRO A 237 -4.91 -6.44 -27.19
N ASP A 238 -4.02 -7.01 -28.03
CA ASP A 238 -3.00 -7.96 -27.62
C ASP A 238 -1.63 -7.28 -27.33
N ALA A 239 -1.59 -5.94 -27.25
CA ALA A 239 -0.35 -5.21 -27.06
C ALA A 239 0.31 -5.55 -25.70
N PRO A 240 1.62 -5.85 -25.67
CA PRO A 240 2.28 -6.33 -24.46
C PRO A 240 2.45 -5.20 -23.44
N ALA A 241 2.23 -5.52 -22.16
CA ALA A 241 2.39 -4.61 -21.03
C ALA A 241 3.86 -4.27 -20.71
N VAL A 242 4.55 -3.63 -21.66
CA VAL A 242 5.96 -3.20 -21.55
C VAL A 242 6.08 -1.68 -21.52
N TRP A 243 7.14 -1.20 -20.89
CA TRP A 243 7.59 0.19 -20.93
C TRP A 243 9.02 0.24 -21.50
N PRO A 244 9.36 1.21 -22.37
CA PRO A 244 8.51 2.26 -22.94
C PRO A 244 7.38 1.71 -23.83
N CYS A 245 6.42 2.56 -24.21
CA CYS A 245 5.34 2.16 -25.12
C CYS A 245 5.89 1.50 -26.39
N ALA A 246 5.28 0.38 -26.79
CA ALA A 246 5.73 -0.43 -27.90
C ALA A 246 5.52 0.27 -29.24
N ALA A 247 6.23 -0.21 -30.27
CA ALA A 247 6.09 0.34 -31.61
C ALA A 247 4.65 0.15 -32.14
N GLY A 248 3.97 1.26 -32.42
CA GLY A 248 2.57 1.28 -32.85
C GLY A 248 1.61 1.80 -31.78
N GLU A 249 2.07 1.90 -30.53
CA GLU A 249 1.34 2.55 -29.45
C GLU A 249 1.65 4.05 -29.40
N THR A 250 0.73 4.83 -28.83
CA THR A 250 0.91 6.27 -28.55
C THR A 250 0.88 6.52 -27.06
N GLU A 251 1.93 7.11 -26.49
CA GLU A 251 1.94 7.50 -25.08
C GLU A 251 0.85 8.53 -24.80
N ILE A 252 0.08 8.31 -23.73
CA ILE A 252 -0.90 9.25 -23.21
C ILE A 252 -0.19 10.11 -22.14
N PRO A 253 0.04 11.41 -22.36
CA PRO A 253 0.83 12.25 -21.48
C PRO A 253 -0.01 12.77 -20.30
N SER A 254 -0.47 11.85 -19.43
CA SER A 254 -1.38 12.12 -18.31
C SER A 254 -0.97 13.31 -17.43
N TYR A 255 0.33 13.53 -17.22
CA TYR A 255 0.89 14.65 -16.45
C TYR A 255 0.60 16.03 -17.04
N LEU A 256 0.22 16.13 -18.33
CA LEU A 256 -0.16 17.39 -18.96
C LEU A 256 -1.59 17.82 -18.65
N GLY A 257 -2.42 16.94 -18.08
CA GLY A 257 -3.86 17.18 -17.88
C GLY A 257 -4.24 18.16 -16.76
N TYR A 258 -3.26 18.67 -16.01
CA TYR A 258 -3.45 19.57 -14.87
C TYR A 258 -2.95 21.00 -15.16
N ASP A 259 -2.96 21.41 -16.43
CA ASP A 259 -2.53 22.73 -16.88
C ASP A 259 -3.33 23.88 -16.25
N GLY A 260 -4.65 23.77 -16.13
CA GLY A 260 -5.52 24.73 -15.43
C GLY A 260 -5.06 25.09 -14.00
N PRO A 261 -5.04 24.14 -13.04
CA PRO A 261 -4.55 24.42 -11.70
C PRO A 261 -3.07 24.84 -11.67
N ALA A 262 -2.23 24.30 -12.56
CA ALA A 262 -0.82 24.66 -12.62
C ALA A 262 -0.61 26.11 -13.08
N GLU A 263 -1.35 26.57 -14.10
CA GLU A 263 -1.33 27.96 -14.58
C GLU A 263 -1.94 28.93 -13.56
N ALA A 264 -3.04 28.54 -12.90
CA ALA A 264 -3.65 29.34 -11.84
C ALA A 264 -2.66 29.57 -10.68
N LEU A 265 -1.93 28.54 -10.25
CA LEU A 265 -0.88 28.68 -9.24
C LEU A 265 0.33 29.45 -9.77
N ALA A 266 0.92 29.06 -10.90
CA ALA A 266 2.12 29.69 -11.41
C ALA A 266 1.93 31.19 -11.67
N SER A 267 0.78 31.60 -12.22
CA SER A 267 0.44 33.01 -12.41
C SER A 267 0.24 33.78 -11.10
N ASN A 268 0.05 33.09 -9.97
CA ASN A 268 -0.01 33.65 -8.61
C ASN A 268 1.31 33.50 -7.82
N GLY A 269 2.41 33.10 -8.46
CA GLY A 269 3.75 33.16 -7.86
C GLY A 269 4.30 31.85 -7.30
N TYR A 270 3.86 30.70 -7.82
CA TYR A 270 4.28 29.37 -7.38
C TYR A 270 5.09 28.68 -8.49
N ALA A 271 6.03 27.81 -8.12
CA ALA A 271 6.60 26.85 -9.08
C ALA A 271 5.76 25.59 -9.07
N VAL A 272 5.20 25.18 -10.22
CA VAL A 272 4.38 23.97 -10.31
C VAL A 272 5.08 22.94 -11.19
N VAL A 273 5.21 21.72 -10.68
CA VAL A 273 5.88 20.59 -11.36
C VAL A 273 4.91 19.43 -11.44
N SER A 274 4.37 19.15 -12.63
CA SER A 274 3.47 18.02 -12.87
C SER A 274 4.25 16.86 -13.48
N ILE A 275 4.44 15.79 -12.69
CA ILE A 275 5.34 14.66 -13.00
C ILE A 275 4.60 13.50 -13.67
N SER A 276 5.31 12.77 -14.53
CA SER A 276 4.81 11.55 -15.18
C SER A 276 5.08 10.31 -14.33
N ALA A 277 4.15 9.36 -14.35
CA ALA A 277 4.20 8.05 -13.69
C ALA A 277 3.69 6.93 -14.63
N ASN A 278 3.85 7.12 -15.94
CA ASN A 278 3.39 6.21 -16.98
C ASN A 278 4.11 4.86 -16.92
N ALA A 279 5.42 4.81 -16.65
CA ALA A 279 6.10 3.52 -16.43
C ALA A 279 5.51 2.74 -15.25
N ILE A 280 5.20 3.43 -14.15
CA ILE A 280 4.54 2.80 -12.99
C ILE A 280 3.17 2.28 -13.40
N ASN A 281 2.34 3.08 -14.10
CA ASN A 281 1.03 2.63 -14.59
C ASN A 281 1.12 1.37 -15.46
N ARG A 282 2.17 1.26 -16.28
CA ARG A 282 2.35 0.16 -17.23
C ARG A 282 2.86 -1.11 -16.57
N LEU A 283 3.64 -0.99 -15.49
CA LEU A 283 4.38 -2.10 -14.88
C LEU A 283 3.83 -2.54 -13.52
N ASN A 284 3.00 -1.74 -12.84
CA ASN A 284 2.56 -2.01 -11.47
C ASN A 284 1.79 -3.34 -11.31
N GLY A 285 0.94 -3.71 -12.27
CA GLY A 285 0.21 -4.97 -12.23
C GLY A 285 1.11 -6.22 -12.34
N LEU A 286 2.36 -6.06 -12.80
CA LEU A 286 3.33 -7.15 -12.93
C LEU A 286 4.33 -7.20 -11.76
N HIS A 287 4.65 -6.04 -11.17
CA HIS A 287 5.78 -5.90 -10.25
C HIS A 287 5.41 -5.32 -8.86
N GLY A 288 4.32 -4.57 -8.75
CA GLY A 288 3.97 -3.84 -7.53
C GLY A 288 3.11 -4.67 -6.58
N ALA A 289 3.69 -5.12 -5.46
CA ALA A 289 2.94 -5.82 -4.40
C ALA A 289 1.78 -4.98 -3.81
N ASP A 290 1.88 -3.66 -3.94
CA ASP A 290 0.93 -2.66 -3.44
C ASP A 290 0.27 -1.84 -4.56
N GLN A 291 0.31 -2.33 -5.80
CA GLN A 291 -0.22 -1.66 -7.00
C GLN A 291 0.51 -0.35 -7.37
N GLY A 292 1.74 -0.16 -6.88
CA GLY A 292 2.66 0.91 -7.25
C GLY A 292 2.59 2.14 -6.34
N THR A 293 1.94 2.06 -5.18
CA THR A 293 1.84 3.18 -4.23
C THR A 293 3.22 3.59 -3.69
N ASP A 294 4.05 2.63 -3.25
CA ASP A 294 5.42 2.85 -2.77
C ASP A 294 6.29 3.42 -3.88
N ALA A 295 6.22 2.85 -5.08
CA ALA A 295 6.95 3.32 -6.26
C ALA A 295 6.63 4.80 -6.55
N ARG A 296 5.35 5.20 -6.46
CA ARG A 296 4.93 6.59 -6.63
C ARG A 296 5.44 7.51 -5.53
N GLY A 297 5.41 7.05 -4.28
CA GLY A 297 5.94 7.82 -3.15
C GLY A 297 7.44 8.10 -3.32
N HIS A 298 8.21 7.10 -3.73
CA HIS A 298 9.63 7.25 -4.07
C HIS A 298 9.85 8.16 -5.27
N LEU A 299 9.08 7.99 -6.36
CA LEU A 299 9.16 8.85 -7.55
C LEU A 299 8.99 10.34 -7.21
N VAL A 300 8.06 10.70 -6.32
CA VAL A 300 7.89 12.08 -5.86
C VAL A 300 9.15 12.59 -5.14
N LEU A 301 9.72 11.78 -4.24
CA LEU A 301 10.94 12.15 -3.50
C LEU A 301 12.17 12.24 -4.42
N ASP A 302 12.26 11.39 -5.42
CA ASP A 302 13.34 11.40 -6.43
C ASP A 302 13.24 12.65 -7.30
N HIS A 303 12.03 13.04 -7.71
CA HIS A 303 11.79 14.31 -8.40
C HIS A 303 12.15 15.52 -7.52
N LEU A 304 11.78 15.52 -6.24
CA LEU A 304 12.18 16.60 -5.32
C LEU A 304 13.70 16.67 -5.13
N ALA A 305 14.39 15.53 -5.10
CA ALA A 305 15.86 15.48 -5.04
C ALA A 305 16.50 16.02 -6.33
N LEU A 306 15.94 15.66 -7.49
CA LEU A 306 16.34 16.19 -8.79
C LEU A 306 16.14 17.71 -8.87
N LEU A 307 15.00 18.21 -8.39
CA LEU A 307 14.69 19.64 -8.32
C LEU A 307 15.64 20.37 -7.36
N ARG A 308 16.00 19.78 -6.21
CA ARG A 308 17.01 20.33 -5.30
C ARG A 308 18.36 20.48 -5.99
N ALA A 309 18.77 19.49 -6.78
CA ALA A 309 20.00 19.56 -7.55
C ALA A 309 19.93 20.64 -8.64
N ALA A 310 18.81 20.75 -9.36
CA ALA A 310 18.58 21.75 -10.40
C ALA A 310 18.48 23.19 -9.85
N ASP A 311 17.96 23.35 -8.63
CA ASP A 311 17.94 24.62 -7.92
C ASP A 311 19.35 25.05 -7.50
N ALA A 312 20.14 24.12 -6.97
CA ALA A 312 21.52 24.38 -6.55
C ALA A 312 22.48 24.67 -7.72
N GLY A 313 22.19 24.18 -8.92
CA GLY A 313 23.01 24.43 -10.11
C GLY A 313 22.55 23.67 -11.37
N PRO A 314 23.26 23.83 -12.49
CA PRO A 314 22.89 23.16 -13.74
C PRO A 314 22.91 21.63 -13.61
N VAL A 315 21.85 20.98 -14.10
CA VAL A 315 21.74 19.52 -14.24
C VAL A 315 21.53 19.19 -15.72
N ASP A 316 22.22 18.17 -16.22
CA ASP A 316 22.10 17.76 -17.62
C ASP A 316 20.65 17.35 -17.94
N GLY A 317 20.09 17.88 -19.03
CA GLY A 317 18.70 17.64 -19.42
C GLY A 317 17.67 18.55 -18.75
N ILE A 318 18.07 19.38 -17.78
CA ILE A 318 17.21 20.38 -17.13
C ILE A 318 17.69 21.79 -17.43
N GLY A 319 16.76 22.67 -17.82
CA GLY A 319 17.07 24.06 -18.13
C GLY A 319 17.59 24.83 -16.90
N SER A 320 18.53 25.77 -17.11
CA SER A 320 19.06 26.61 -16.03
C SER A 320 18.06 27.63 -15.46
N SER A 321 16.81 27.62 -15.94
CA SER A 321 15.72 28.48 -15.47
C SER A 321 15.27 28.17 -14.05
N LEU A 322 15.62 26.99 -13.51
CA LEU A 322 15.28 26.55 -12.15
C LEU A 322 16.33 26.94 -11.09
N VAL A 323 17.54 27.37 -11.50
CA VAL A 323 18.63 27.65 -10.56
C VAL A 323 18.26 28.81 -9.62
N GLY A 324 18.24 28.55 -8.31
CA GLY A 324 17.90 29.51 -7.26
C GLY A 324 16.46 30.02 -7.32
N ARG A 325 15.51 29.17 -7.72
CA ARG A 325 14.09 29.50 -7.90
C ARG A 325 13.15 28.68 -7.03
N LEU A 326 13.59 27.61 -6.39
CA LEU A 326 12.70 26.64 -5.75
C LEU A 326 12.84 26.69 -4.22
N ASP A 327 11.77 27.05 -3.54
CA ASP A 327 11.66 26.96 -2.08
C ASP A 327 11.23 25.54 -1.69
N LEU A 328 12.20 24.65 -1.52
CA LEU A 328 11.96 23.25 -1.15
C LEU A 328 11.72 23.04 0.35
N ASP A 329 11.70 24.12 1.13
CA ASP A 329 11.22 24.15 2.50
C ASP A 329 9.70 24.47 2.58
N ARG A 330 9.06 24.79 1.44
CA ARG A 330 7.61 24.97 1.31
C ARG A 330 7.07 24.22 0.09
N VAL A 331 6.83 22.93 0.28
CA VAL A 331 6.34 22.00 -0.75
C VAL A 331 4.88 21.62 -0.49
N GLY A 332 4.04 21.73 -1.52
CA GLY A 332 2.70 21.15 -1.56
C GLY A 332 2.66 19.97 -2.53
N LEU A 333 1.94 18.90 -2.17
CA LEU A 333 1.78 17.74 -3.02
C LEU A 333 0.31 17.55 -3.40
N MET A 334 0.02 17.43 -4.69
CA MET A 334 -1.29 16.99 -5.19
C MET A 334 -1.13 15.66 -5.92
N GLY A 335 -2.01 14.72 -5.61
CA GLY A 335 -2.05 13.44 -6.31
C GLY A 335 -3.47 13.04 -6.67
N HIS A 336 -3.68 12.53 -7.88
CA HIS A 336 -4.98 12.02 -8.34
C HIS A 336 -5.03 10.50 -8.24
N SER A 337 -6.13 9.91 -7.72
CA SER A 337 -6.32 8.45 -7.70
C SER A 337 -5.20 7.70 -6.96
N ARG A 338 -4.55 6.70 -7.57
CA ARG A 338 -3.34 6.05 -7.04
C ARG A 338 -2.18 7.04 -6.86
N GLY A 339 -2.17 8.15 -7.60
CA GLY A 339 -1.27 9.28 -7.37
C GLY A 339 -1.56 10.00 -6.06
N GLY A 340 -2.82 10.04 -5.62
CA GLY A 340 -3.23 10.56 -4.31
C GLY A 340 -2.65 9.75 -3.16
N ASP A 341 -2.69 8.42 -3.28
CA ASP A 341 -2.01 7.52 -2.33
C ASP A 341 -0.48 7.69 -2.39
N GLY A 342 0.08 7.82 -3.61
CA GLY A 342 1.48 8.11 -3.84
C GLY A 342 1.99 9.38 -3.15
N VAL A 343 1.25 10.49 -3.19
CA VAL A 343 1.69 11.74 -2.52
C VAL A 343 1.54 11.70 -1.01
N VAL A 344 0.52 11.01 -0.48
CA VAL A 344 0.42 10.75 0.97
C VAL A 344 1.59 9.87 1.40
N ARG A 345 1.92 8.86 0.60
CA ARG A 345 3.06 7.98 0.83
C ARG A 345 4.38 8.74 0.82
N ALA A 346 4.58 9.65 -0.13
CA ALA A 346 5.76 10.53 -0.18
C ALA A 346 5.88 11.38 1.10
N ALA A 347 4.78 11.97 1.57
CA ALA A 347 4.77 12.76 2.80
C ALA A 347 5.13 11.92 4.04
N VAL A 348 4.57 10.70 4.13
CA VAL A 348 4.89 9.74 5.21
C VAL A 348 6.36 9.31 5.17
N LEU A 349 6.90 9.00 3.98
CA LEU A 349 8.30 8.64 3.80
C LEU A 349 9.24 9.81 4.12
N ASN A 350 8.88 11.04 3.76
CA ASN A 350 9.64 12.24 4.10
C ASN A 350 9.66 12.52 5.62
N ALA A 351 8.56 12.25 6.32
CA ALA A 351 8.47 12.29 7.78
C ALA A 351 9.11 11.06 8.46
N SER A 352 9.64 10.12 7.70
CA SER A 352 10.23 8.88 8.21
C SER A 352 11.71 9.10 8.58
N THR A 353 12.22 8.33 9.55
CA THR A 353 13.68 8.32 9.83
C THR A 353 14.53 7.67 8.73
N LEU A 354 13.92 7.16 7.65
CA LEU A 354 14.66 6.55 6.53
C LEU A 354 15.24 7.61 5.59
N VAL A 355 14.57 8.76 5.46
CA VAL A 355 15.01 9.88 4.60
C VAL A 355 15.92 10.82 5.40
N GLY A 356 17.14 10.35 5.70
CA GLY A 356 18.24 11.17 6.22
C GLY A 356 18.02 11.92 7.55
N THR A 357 18.93 12.83 7.90
CA THR A 357 18.75 13.77 9.01
C THR A 357 17.61 14.75 8.69
N PRO A 358 16.98 15.42 9.69
CA PRO A 358 15.98 16.46 9.44
C PRO A 358 16.42 17.55 8.43
N GLU A 359 17.72 17.76 8.28
CA GLU A 359 18.33 18.68 7.31
C GLU A 359 18.21 18.23 5.84
N GLY A 360 17.90 16.94 5.59
CA GLY A 360 17.72 16.37 4.26
C GLY A 360 16.25 16.17 3.83
N ALA A 361 15.31 16.30 4.77
CA ALA A 361 13.88 16.22 4.50
C ALA A 361 13.40 17.45 3.71
N PHE A 362 12.33 17.30 2.92
CA PHE A 362 11.66 18.40 2.23
C PHE A 362 10.62 19.03 3.16
N GLY A 363 10.40 20.34 3.04
CA GLY A 363 9.36 21.05 3.80
C GLY A 363 7.95 20.81 3.25
N ILE A 364 7.49 19.57 3.24
CA ILE A 364 6.14 19.21 2.81
C ILE A 364 5.15 19.79 3.82
N ALA A 365 4.47 20.86 3.42
CA ALA A 365 3.58 21.66 4.25
C ALA A 365 2.11 21.52 3.87
N SER A 366 1.80 20.76 2.81
CA SER A 366 0.45 20.62 2.30
C SER A 366 0.28 19.34 1.47
N VAL A 367 -0.81 18.61 1.67
CA VAL A 367 -1.18 17.46 0.82
C VAL A 367 -2.64 17.57 0.38
N LEU A 368 -2.89 17.55 -0.93
CA LEU A 368 -4.22 17.44 -1.51
C LEU A 368 -4.34 16.13 -2.27
N ALA A 369 -5.17 15.22 -1.79
CA ALA A 369 -5.45 13.95 -2.44
C ALA A 369 -6.77 14.06 -3.22
N LEU A 370 -6.68 14.07 -4.55
CA LEU A 370 -7.81 14.18 -5.47
C LEU A 370 -8.29 12.78 -5.84
N ALA A 371 -9.59 12.51 -5.66
CA ALA A 371 -10.23 11.21 -5.90
C ALA A 371 -9.35 9.99 -5.52
N PRO A 372 -8.74 9.94 -4.32
CA PRO A 372 -7.57 9.09 -4.12
C PRO A 372 -7.96 7.65 -3.72
N THR A 373 -7.14 6.68 -4.08
CA THR A 373 -7.15 5.35 -3.44
C THR A 373 -6.61 5.46 -2.02
N ASN A 374 -6.83 4.45 -1.16
CA ASN A 374 -6.13 4.31 0.12
C ASN A 374 -6.01 2.83 0.51
N PHE A 375 -5.20 2.06 -0.24
CA PHE A 375 -5.25 0.60 -0.17
C PHE A 375 -4.80 0.02 1.17
N THR A 376 -3.92 0.70 1.90
CA THR A 376 -3.35 0.26 3.18
C THR A 376 -3.91 1.00 4.39
N ARG A 377 -4.92 1.87 4.23
CA ARG A 377 -5.43 2.73 5.31
C ARG A 377 -4.31 3.58 5.93
N THR A 378 -3.47 4.19 5.09
CA THR A 378 -2.36 5.04 5.58
C THR A 378 -2.92 6.31 6.20
N ALA A 379 -2.49 6.62 7.43
CA ALA A 379 -2.80 7.88 8.11
C ALA A 379 -1.66 8.89 7.92
N LEU A 380 -2.01 10.16 7.71
CA LEU A 380 -1.08 11.25 7.40
C LEU A 380 -0.89 12.19 8.62
N PRO A 381 0.30 12.23 9.23
CA PRO A 381 0.58 13.10 10.37
C PRO A 381 1.02 14.51 9.97
N ASP A 382 0.78 15.49 10.86
CA ASP A 382 1.45 16.80 10.95
C ASP A 382 1.33 17.75 9.73
N VAL A 383 0.55 17.40 8.71
CA VAL A 383 0.39 18.18 7.48
C VAL A 383 -1.09 18.50 7.21
N PRO A 384 -1.44 19.78 6.96
CA PRO A 384 -2.77 20.14 6.48
C PRO A 384 -3.16 19.32 5.25
N THR A 385 -4.33 18.71 5.29
CA THR A 385 -4.76 17.74 4.28
C THR A 385 -6.14 18.08 3.73
N ALA A 386 -6.28 18.09 2.41
CA ALA A 386 -7.58 18.13 1.75
C ALA A 386 -7.78 16.88 0.89
N VAL A 387 -8.95 16.27 0.98
CA VAL A 387 -9.37 15.18 0.11
C VAL A 387 -10.54 15.67 -0.74
N LEU A 388 -10.43 15.59 -2.05
CA LEU A 388 -11.50 15.99 -2.96
C LEU A 388 -12.15 14.74 -3.56
N LEU A 389 -13.41 14.47 -3.19
CA LEU A 389 -14.14 13.25 -3.55
C LEU A 389 -15.20 13.56 -4.62
N PRO A 390 -15.14 12.92 -5.81
CA PRO A 390 -16.22 13.01 -6.79
C PRO A 390 -17.40 12.13 -6.38
N TYR A 391 -18.61 12.69 -6.27
CA TYR A 391 -19.77 11.91 -5.84
C TYR A 391 -20.17 10.79 -6.80
N CYS A 392 -19.96 11.03 -8.09
CA CYS A 392 -20.24 10.12 -9.19
C CYS A 392 -18.95 9.51 -9.74
N ASP A 393 -17.99 9.22 -8.86
CA ASP A 393 -16.78 8.47 -9.16
C ASP A 393 -17.17 7.04 -9.58
N GLY A 394 -16.96 6.72 -10.85
CA GLY A 394 -17.21 5.40 -11.43
C GLY A 394 -15.99 4.49 -11.36
N ASP A 395 -14.82 5.02 -11.05
CA ASP A 395 -13.57 4.27 -10.99
C ASP A 395 -13.27 3.78 -9.56
N LEU A 396 -13.44 4.64 -8.56
CA LEU A 396 -13.37 4.37 -7.12
C LEU A 396 -14.73 4.66 -6.45
N VAL A 397 -15.70 3.84 -6.80
CA VAL A 397 -17.11 3.99 -6.40
C VAL A 397 -17.33 4.03 -4.89
N ASP A 398 -16.45 3.42 -4.10
CA ASP A 398 -16.56 3.37 -2.64
C ASP A 398 -16.05 4.64 -1.94
N LEU A 399 -15.41 5.57 -2.67
CA LEU A 399 -14.84 6.81 -2.13
C LEU A 399 -13.86 6.57 -0.96
N GLN A 400 -13.12 5.44 -0.98
CA GLN A 400 -12.21 5.05 0.10
C GLN A 400 -11.16 6.10 0.51
N GLY A 401 -10.90 7.09 -0.36
CA GLY A 401 -10.07 8.26 -0.04
C GLY A 401 -10.51 9.04 1.19
N GLN A 402 -11.79 8.93 1.59
CA GLN A 402 -12.33 9.49 2.84
C GLN A 402 -11.51 9.07 4.08
N HIS A 403 -10.88 7.89 4.05
CA HIS A 403 -10.04 7.39 5.14
C HIS A 403 -8.86 8.31 5.49
N TYR A 404 -8.30 9.09 4.55
CA TYR A 404 -7.19 9.99 4.88
C TYR A 404 -7.57 11.06 5.91
N VAL A 405 -8.81 11.55 5.87
CA VAL A 405 -9.32 12.49 6.89
C VAL A 405 -9.66 11.71 8.16
N ASN A 406 -10.41 10.62 8.02
CA ASN A 406 -10.95 9.88 9.14
C ASN A 406 -9.91 9.20 10.01
N ASP A 407 -8.96 8.49 9.40
CA ASP A 407 -7.93 7.75 10.12
C ASP A 407 -6.90 8.70 10.75
N SER A 408 -6.71 9.89 10.18
CA SER A 408 -5.68 10.84 10.64
C SER A 408 -6.16 11.78 11.76
N ARG A 409 -7.47 12.04 11.88
CA ARG A 409 -8.03 13.15 12.68
C ARG A 409 -7.74 13.13 14.19
N HIS A 410 -7.36 11.97 14.74
CA HIS A 410 -6.93 11.81 16.14
C HIS A 410 -5.70 10.88 16.28
N ALA A 411 -4.99 10.60 15.19
CA ALA A 411 -3.95 9.57 15.15
C ALA A 411 -2.63 9.99 15.80
N PHE A 412 -2.30 11.29 15.76
CA PHE A 412 -0.93 11.76 16.02
C PHE A 412 -0.81 12.87 17.06
N GLY A 413 -1.93 13.37 17.59
CA GLY A 413 -1.94 14.51 18.52
C GLY A 413 -1.44 15.81 17.87
N ASP A 414 -1.59 15.94 16.56
CA ASP A 414 -1.13 17.09 15.79
C ASP A 414 -2.14 18.25 15.80
N ASP A 415 -1.73 19.34 15.17
CA ASP A 415 -2.46 20.60 15.16
C ASP A 415 -2.61 21.09 13.72
N VAL A 416 -3.35 20.36 12.88
CA VAL A 416 -3.54 20.70 11.46
C VAL A 416 -4.98 20.52 11.02
N LEU A 417 -5.40 21.33 10.06
CA LEU A 417 -6.70 21.22 9.40
C LEU A 417 -6.75 20.01 8.48
N ARG A 418 -7.84 19.25 8.53
CA ARG A 418 -8.14 18.20 7.55
C ARG A 418 -9.54 18.38 7.00
N SER A 419 -9.68 18.28 5.68
CA SER A 419 -10.95 18.61 5.01
C SER A 419 -11.32 17.55 3.99
N THR A 420 -12.58 17.11 4.01
CA THR A 420 -13.20 16.41 2.88
C THR A 420 -13.98 17.43 2.06
N VAL A 421 -13.76 17.45 0.76
CA VAL A 421 -14.49 18.26 -0.23
C VAL A 421 -15.25 17.32 -1.15
N LEU A 422 -16.55 17.14 -0.91
CA LEU A 422 -17.42 16.31 -1.72
C LEU A 422 -18.02 17.12 -2.87
N VAL A 423 -17.78 16.70 -4.12
CA VAL A 423 -18.26 17.39 -5.31
C VAL A 423 -19.41 16.60 -5.93
N LEU A 424 -20.65 17.07 -5.75
CA LEU A 424 -21.81 16.41 -6.34
C LEU A 424 -21.80 16.52 -7.86
N GLY A 425 -22.08 15.41 -8.53
CA GLY A 425 -22.14 15.34 -10.00
C GLY A 425 -20.78 15.27 -10.69
N ALA A 426 -19.66 15.26 -9.96
CA ALA A 426 -18.34 15.01 -10.54
C ALA A 426 -18.00 13.52 -10.57
N ASN A 427 -17.25 13.10 -11.58
CA ASN A 427 -16.69 11.77 -11.75
C ASN A 427 -15.17 11.77 -11.51
N HIS A 428 -14.55 10.61 -11.70
CA HIS A 428 -13.13 10.44 -11.47
C HIS A 428 -12.29 11.21 -12.51
N ASN A 429 -12.62 11.06 -13.80
CA ASN A 429 -11.68 11.39 -14.87
C ASN A 429 -11.65 12.88 -15.24
N ALA A 430 -12.76 13.62 -15.07
CA ALA A 430 -12.89 14.96 -15.65
C ALA A 430 -12.04 16.05 -15.00
N PHE A 431 -11.31 15.74 -13.92
CA PHE A 431 -10.29 16.63 -13.36
C PHE A 431 -8.97 16.63 -14.14
N ASN A 432 -8.82 15.77 -15.15
CA ASN A 432 -7.67 15.70 -16.04
C ASN A 432 -8.11 15.89 -17.50
N THR A 433 -7.57 16.92 -18.17
CA THR A 433 -7.95 17.24 -19.56
C THR A 433 -7.46 16.22 -20.59
N VAL A 434 -6.44 15.41 -20.26
CA VAL A 434 -5.89 14.36 -21.14
C VAL A 434 -6.77 13.11 -21.11
N TRP A 435 -7.18 12.67 -19.91
CA TRP A 435 -8.00 11.46 -19.69
C TRP A 435 -9.39 11.51 -20.28
N SER A 436 -9.79 12.69 -20.73
CA SER A 436 -11.09 12.96 -21.31
C SER A 436 -10.99 13.60 -22.71
N SER A 437 -9.80 13.63 -23.29
CA SER A 437 -9.53 14.17 -24.62
C SER A 437 -9.83 13.16 -25.73
N PRO A 438 -10.68 13.51 -26.72
CA PRO A 438 -10.99 12.63 -27.85
C PRO A 438 -9.78 12.39 -28.78
N GLU A 439 -8.63 13.02 -28.51
CA GLU A 439 -7.35 12.74 -29.19
C GLU A 439 -6.85 11.34 -28.89
N TYR A 440 -7.16 10.80 -27.70
CA TYR A 440 -6.76 9.47 -27.26
C TYR A 440 -8.02 8.60 -27.24
N LEU A 441 -8.07 7.56 -28.07
CA LEU A 441 -9.28 6.76 -28.40
C LEU A 441 -9.93 6.04 -27.20
N GLU A 442 -9.35 6.18 -26.00
CA GLU A 442 -9.66 5.46 -24.77
C GLU A 442 -9.95 6.42 -23.59
N SER A 443 -10.32 7.67 -23.91
CA SER A 443 -10.64 8.72 -22.94
C SER A 443 -12.15 8.75 -22.66
N GLY A 444 -12.55 8.62 -21.39
CA GLY A 444 -13.89 8.15 -21.06
C GLY A 444 -14.58 8.82 -19.88
N ASP A 445 -15.91 8.71 -19.84
CA ASP A 445 -16.69 8.99 -18.64
C ASP A 445 -16.74 7.71 -17.80
N ASP A 446 -15.96 7.68 -16.71
CA ASP A 446 -15.76 6.50 -15.85
C ASP A 446 -17.05 5.96 -15.22
N TRP A 447 -18.08 6.80 -15.05
CA TRP A 447 -19.37 6.34 -14.54
C TRP A 447 -20.16 5.62 -15.62
N ASP A 448 -20.25 6.21 -16.81
CA ASP A 448 -20.99 5.65 -17.94
C ASP A 448 -20.32 4.37 -18.47
N GLU A 449 -18.99 4.29 -18.38
CA GLU A 449 -18.18 3.15 -18.81
C GLU A 449 -18.10 2.05 -17.76
N ASN A 450 -18.44 2.33 -16.50
CA ASN A 450 -18.51 1.30 -15.49
C ASN A 450 -19.62 0.31 -15.86
N PRO A 451 -19.30 -0.98 -16.05
CA PRO A 451 -20.27 -1.98 -16.47
C PRO A 451 -21.41 -2.15 -15.47
N THR A 452 -21.23 -1.80 -14.18
CA THR A 452 -22.22 -1.98 -13.11
C THR A 452 -23.18 -0.81 -12.91
N LEU A 453 -22.80 0.41 -13.33
CA LEU A 453 -23.55 1.64 -13.08
C LEU A 453 -24.32 2.12 -14.31
N GLY A 454 -23.58 2.55 -15.34
CA GLY A 454 -24.12 2.93 -16.65
C GLY A 454 -24.76 4.32 -16.74
N PRO A 455 -25.03 4.78 -17.98
CA PRO A 455 -25.43 6.16 -18.30
C PRO A 455 -26.88 6.52 -17.98
N ASP A 456 -27.72 5.53 -17.69
CA ASP A 456 -29.16 5.75 -17.45
C ASP A 456 -29.46 6.11 -15.98
N ASP A 457 -28.44 6.16 -15.11
CA ASP A 457 -28.60 6.54 -13.70
C ASP A 457 -29.15 7.97 -13.57
N PRO A 458 -30.25 8.20 -12.81
CA PRO A 458 -30.93 9.49 -12.74
C PRO A 458 -30.17 10.57 -11.96
N THR A 459 -29.08 10.21 -11.28
CA THR A 459 -28.26 11.13 -10.47
C THR A 459 -26.89 11.37 -11.10
N CYS A 460 -26.24 10.29 -11.55
CA CYS A 460 -24.85 10.28 -11.93
C CYS A 460 -24.60 9.87 -13.39
N GLY A 461 -25.59 9.36 -14.12
CA GLY A 461 -25.45 9.12 -15.55
C GLY A 461 -25.22 10.43 -16.31
N SER A 462 -24.46 10.41 -17.42
CA SER A 462 -24.16 11.65 -18.17
C SER A 462 -25.36 12.51 -18.59
N PRO A 463 -26.58 11.97 -18.85
CA PRO A 463 -27.76 12.78 -19.15
C PRO A 463 -28.44 13.40 -17.91
N ALA A 464 -28.05 13.00 -16.69
CA ALA A 464 -28.70 13.43 -15.46
C ALA A 464 -28.51 14.95 -15.22
N PRO A 465 -29.55 15.71 -14.80
CA PRO A 465 -29.41 17.14 -14.53
C PRO A 465 -28.40 17.48 -13.42
N SER A 466 -28.24 16.60 -12.44
CA SER A 466 -27.28 16.70 -11.35
C SER A 466 -25.83 16.47 -11.79
N ARG A 467 -25.61 15.81 -12.92
CA ARG A 467 -24.27 15.56 -13.45
C ARG A 467 -23.61 16.86 -13.89
N LEU A 468 -22.36 17.08 -13.49
CA LEU A 468 -21.55 18.20 -13.96
C LEU A 468 -20.96 17.90 -15.34
N THR A 469 -20.91 18.91 -16.19
CA THR A 469 -20.16 18.81 -17.45
C THR A 469 -18.66 18.71 -17.16
N ARG A 470 -17.89 18.18 -18.09
CA ARG A 470 -16.43 18.07 -17.98
C ARG A 470 -15.77 19.39 -17.61
N ASP A 471 -16.13 20.47 -18.30
CA ASP A 471 -15.58 21.81 -18.04
C ASP A 471 -15.93 22.32 -16.64
N GLU A 472 -17.14 22.04 -16.14
CA GLU A 472 -17.55 22.38 -14.77
C GLU A 472 -16.72 21.60 -13.73
N GLN A 473 -16.48 20.30 -13.96
CA GLN A 473 -15.67 19.48 -13.07
C GLN A 473 -14.20 19.94 -13.07
N TYR A 474 -13.65 20.23 -14.24
CA TYR A 474 -12.29 20.75 -14.38
C TYR A 474 -12.12 22.13 -13.72
N ALA A 475 -13.13 22.99 -13.79
CA ALA A 475 -13.15 24.27 -13.07
C ALA A 475 -13.14 24.07 -11.55
N VAL A 476 -13.88 23.08 -11.02
CA VAL A 476 -13.82 22.70 -9.60
C VAL A 476 -12.42 22.24 -9.22
N GLY A 477 -11.81 21.32 -9.98
CA GLY A 477 -10.43 20.87 -9.73
C GLY A 477 -9.44 22.02 -9.74
N THR A 478 -9.53 22.91 -10.73
CA THR A 478 -8.68 24.11 -10.83
C THR A 478 -8.79 25.00 -9.59
N ALA A 479 -10.01 25.34 -9.19
CA ALA A 479 -10.25 26.25 -8.07
C ALA A 479 -9.83 25.66 -6.72
N TYR A 480 -10.15 24.40 -6.44
CA TYR A 480 -9.83 23.79 -5.15
C TYR A 480 -8.35 23.40 -5.02
N VAL A 481 -7.71 22.92 -6.08
CA VAL A 481 -6.26 22.63 -6.06
C VAL A 481 -5.46 23.93 -5.87
N ALA A 482 -5.76 24.96 -6.67
CA ALA A 482 -5.09 26.25 -6.52
C ALA A 482 -5.42 26.91 -5.17
N GLY A 483 -6.67 26.80 -4.72
CA GLY A 483 -7.15 27.39 -3.49
C GLY A 483 -6.46 26.81 -2.26
N PHE A 484 -6.27 25.50 -2.22
CA PHE A 484 -5.63 24.83 -1.09
C PHE A 484 -4.16 25.22 -0.96
N PHE A 485 -3.39 25.18 -2.05
CA PHE A 485 -1.97 25.56 -1.98
C PHE A 485 -1.75 27.06 -1.76
N ARG A 486 -2.64 27.93 -2.28
CA ARG A 486 -2.60 29.36 -1.93
C ARG A 486 -2.87 29.59 -0.44
N LEU A 487 -3.78 28.82 0.14
CA LEU A 487 -4.07 28.86 1.57
C LEU A 487 -2.88 28.36 2.41
N THR A 488 -2.29 27.20 2.08
CA THR A 488 -1.33 26.50 2.95
C THR A 488 0.13 26.88 2.69
N LEU A 489 0.51 27.20 1.46
CA LEU A 489 1.88 27.60 1.11
C LEU A 489 2.04 29.13 1.01
N GLY A 490 0.95 29.82 0.65
CA GLY A 490 0.90 31.27 0.47
C GLY A 490 0.30 32.06 1.62
N ASP A 491 -0.18 31.38 2.67
CA ASP A 491 -0.85 31.98 3.83
C ASP A 491 -2.08 32.83 3.45
N GLU A 492 -2.74 32.54 2.33
CA GLU A 492 -3.89 33.31 1.85
C GLU A 492 -5.19 32.91 2.58
N THR A 493 -5.28 33.33 3.84
CA THR A 493 -6.37 32.97 4.78
C THR A 493 -7.78 33.35 4.31
N SER A 494 -7.95 34.26 3.35
CA SER A 494 -9.25 34.53 2.73
C SER A 494 -9.85 33.33 1.98
N LEU A 495 -9.02 32.32 1.65
CA LEU A 495 -9.45 31.09 1.00
C LEU A 495 -9.86 30.00 1.99
N LEU A 496 -9.68 30.19 3.30
CA LEU A 496 -9.95 29.20 4.34
C LEU A 496 -11.40 28.69 4.30
N GLY A 497 -12.35 29.55 3.93
CA GLY A 497 -13.77 29.19 3.82
C GLY A 497 -14.06 28.02 2.86
N GLN A 498 -13.18 27.73 1.89
CA GLN A 498 -13.32 26.56 1.00
C GLN A 498 -13.08 25.23 1.71
N PHE A 499 -12.43 25.23 2.88
CA PHE A 499 -11.89 24.04 3.52
C PHE A 499 -12.30 23.93 5.00
N ASP A 500 -12.93 24.95 5.58
CA ASP A 500 -13.29 25.01 7.00
C ASP A 500 -14.72 24.53 7.31
N GLY A 501 -15.38 23.83 6.38
CA GLY A 501 -16.76 23.38 6.57
C GLY A 501 -17.82 24.48 6.53
N SER A 502 -17.50 25.72 6.11
CA SER A 502 -18.51 26.76 5.81
C SER A 502 -19.19 26.60 4.45
N ASP A 503 -18.71 25.65 3.64
CA ASP A 503 -19.07 25.48 2.22
C ASP A 503 -18.82 26.74 1.37
N ALA A 504 -17.94 27.67 1.79
CA ALA A 504 -17.73 28.88 1.01
C ALA A 504 -17.10 28.56 -0.35
N ARG A 505 -17.62 29.19 -1.41
CA ARG A 505 -17.38 28.76 -2.79
C ARG A 505 -16.72 29.85 -3.62
N PRO A 506 -15.72 29.52 -4.45
CA PRO A 506 -15.21 30.44 -5.45
C PRO A 506 -16.23 30.66 -6.59
N ALA A 507 -16.13 31.78 -7.30
CA ALA A 507 -17.07 32.10 -8.38
C ALA A 507 -16.94 31.17 -9.60
N SER A 508 -15.71 30.73 -9.90
CA SER A 508 -15.34 29.94 -11.07
C SER A 508 -16.01 28.57 -11.17
N ILE A 509 -16.47 27.99 -10.06
CA ILE A 509 -17.11 26.65 -10.07
C ILE A 509 -18.58 26.68 -10.49
N GLY A 510 -19.15 27.88 -10.73
CA GLY A 510 -20.48 28.05 -11.28
C GLY A 510 -21.56 27.36 -10.46
N ARG A 511 -22.24 26.37 -11.06
CA ARG A 511 -23.38 25.67 -10.44
C ARG A 511 -22.98 24.47 -9.58
N ALA A 512 -21.71 24.14 -9.47
CA ALA A 512 -21.26 22.95 -8.74
C ALA A 512 -21.76 23.00 -7.28
N ASP A 513 -22.34 21.88 -6.82
CA ASP A 513 -22.66 21.71 -5.41
C ASP A 513 -21.49 21.01 -4.72
N VAL A 514 -20.78 21.78 -3.90
CA VAL A 514 -19.63 21.30 -3.13
C VAL A 514 -19.99 21.39 -1.65
N ARG A 515 -19.72 20.29 -0.94
CA ARG A 515 -19.94 20.16 0.50
C ARG A 515 -18.62 19.85 1.19
N VAL A 516 -18.34 20.56 2.27
CA VAL A 516 -17.06 20.53 2.96
C VAL A 516 -17.29 20.07 4.38
N THR A 517 -16.52 19.07 4.78
CA THR A 517 -16.49 18.56 6.17
C THR A 517 -15.08 18.80 6.70
N ALA A 518 -14.96 19.42 7.87
CA ALA A 518 -13.67 19.83 8.43
C ALA A 518 -13.39 19.21 9.81
N VAL A 519 -12.17 18.70 9.97
CA VAL A 519 -11.56 18.42 11.26
C VAL A 519 -10.60 19.56 11.56
N TYR A 520 -10.96 20.37 12.55
CA TYR A 520 -10.20 21.55 12.94
C TYR A 520 -8.91 21.18 13.70
N PRO A 521 -7.85 22.00 13.63
CA PRO A 521 -6.66 21.84 14.47
C PRO A 521 -7.01 21.75 15.97
N SER A 522 -6.24 20.99 16.75
CA SER A 522 -6.48 20.82 18.18
C SER A 522 -6.37 22.13 18.98
N SER A 523 -5.60 23.11 18.49
CA SER A 523 -5.49 24.46 19.06
C SER A 523 -6.71 25.35 18.80
N ALA A 524 -7.52 25.00 17.79
CA ALA A 524 -8.69 25.78 17.34
C ALA A 524 -10.02 25.24 17.88
N ARG A 525 -10.01 24.13 18.61
CA ARG A 525 -11.24 23.46 19.07
C ARG A 525 -11.20 23.07 20.54
N LEU A 526 -12.39 23.00 21.13
CA LEU A 526 -12.67 22.52 22.48
C LEU A 526 -13.61 21.32 22.36
N ASP A 527 -13.06 20.12 22.47
CA ASP A 527 -13.82 18.88 22.30
C ASP A 527 -14.80 18.69 23.47
N VAL A 528 -16.09 18.52 23.14
CA VAL A 528 -17.11 18.05 24.08
C VAL A 528 -17.05 16.54 24.13
N ASN A 529 -17.13 15.90 22.96
CA ASN A 529 -16.96 14.46 22.80
C ASN A 529 -16.63 14.15 21.33
N THR A 530 -15.54 13.44 21.08
CA THR A 530 -15.15 13.04 19.71
C THR A 530 -15.97 11.85 19.18
N PHE A 531 -16.65 11.14 20.08
CA PHE A 531 -17.31 9.85 19.86
C PHE A 531 -16.40 8.73 19.35
N ALA A 532 -15.08 8.88 19.53
CA ALA A 532 -14.09 7.87 19.18
C ALA A 532 -13.72 6.93 20.35
N ASP A 533 -14.08 7.28 21.59
CA ASP A 533 -13.81 6.48 22.78
C ASP A 533 -15.12 5.96 23.42
N PRO A 534 -15.44 4.66 23.29
CA PRO A 534 -16.66 4.09 23.86
C PRO A 534 -16.66 4.06 25.40
N ALA A 535 -15.54 4.36 26.06
CA ALA A 535 -15.47 4.50 27.51
C ALA A 535 -16.19 5.77 28.02
N VAL A 536 -16.40 6.77 27.16
CA VAL A 536 -17.12 8.00 27.52
C VAL A 536 -18.62 7.75 27.48
N SER A 537 -19.29 7.72 28.62
CA SER A 537 -20.72 7.46 28.68
C SER A 537 -21.54 8.65 28.18
N VAL A 538 -22.60 8.35 27.41
CA VAL A 538 -23.70 9.28 27.11
C VAL A 538 -24.98 8.82 27.83
N ALA A 539 -25.92 9.73 28.06
CA ALA A 539 -27.20 9.40 28.66
C ALA A 539 -28.35 9.56 27.65
N THR A 540 -29.36 8.70 27.71
CA THR A 540 -30.57 8.85 26.91
C THR A 540 -31.84 8.85 27.75
N SER A 541 -32.91 9.46 27.23
CA SER A 541 -34.25 9.46 27.85
C SER A 541 -35.34 9.11 26.84
N GLY A 542 -36.56 8.84 27.34
CA GLY A 542 -37.71 8.49 26.51
C GLY A 542 -37.45 7.21 25.70
N ARG A 543 -37.64 7.31 24.37
CA ARG A 543 -37.36 6.25 23.39
C ARG A 543 -36.03 6.45 22.65
N GLY A 544 -35.16 7.31 23.16
CA GLY A 544 -33.80 7.46 22.67
C GLY A 544 -32.93 6.27 23.05
N VAL A 545 -32.25 5.68 22.07
CA VAL A 545 -31.24 4.63 22.26
C VAL A 545 -29.96 5.11 21.60
N ALA A 546 -28.85 5.07 22.34
CA ALA A 546 -27.54 5.41 21.82
C ALA A 546 -26.56 4.25 22.03
N SER A 547 -25.77 3.96 21.01
CA SER A 547 -24.70 2.95 21.07
C SER A 547 -23.50 3.42 20.27
N TYR A 548 -22.31 3.24 20.83
CA TYR A 548 -21.09 3.32 20.04
C TYR A 548 -21.07 2.20 19.01
N CYS A 549 -20.66 2.53 17.80
CA CYS A 549 -20.57 1.60 16.68
C CYS A 549 -19.29 1.88 15.87
N GLU A 550 -18.88 0.91 15.05
CA GLU A 550 -17.80 1.08 14.08
C GLU A 550 -18.04 0.19 12.86
N SER A 551 -17.48 0.56 11.71
CA SER A 551 -17.48 -0.27 10.48
C SER A 551 -18.88 -0.63 9.92
N THR A 552 -18.88 -1.40 8.83
CA THR A 552 -20.07 -2.07 8.28
C THR A 552 -20.04 -3.55 8.62
N GLU A 553 -21.20 -4.21 8.63
CA GLU A 553 -21.28 -5.67 8.82
C GLU A 553 -20.52 -6.44 7.72
N ASN A 554 -20.38 -5.87 6.52
CA ASN A 554 -19.64 -6.47 5.40
C ASN A 554 -18.10 -6.49 5.61
N ILE A 555 -17.60 -5.68 6.53
CA ILE A 555 -16.18 -5.53 6.90
C ILE A 555 -15.85 -6.33 8.18
N ALA A 556 -16.76 -7.20 8.66
CA ALA A 556 -16.64 -7.88 9.95
C ALA A 556 -15.31 -8.63 10.20
N ASP A 557 -14.90 -8.57 11.47
CA ASP A 557 -13.63 -9.02 12.11
C ASP A 557 -12.47 -8.01 12.01
N PRO A 558 -11.85 -7.52 13.11
CA PRO A 558 -12.10 -7.80 14.54
C PRO A 558 -12.88 -6.69 15.26
N SER A 559 -13.90 -6.11 14.61
CA SER A 559 -14.79 -5.12 15.24
C SER A 559 -15.30 -5.63 16.60
N SER A 560 -15.10 -4.82 17.63
CA SER A 560 -15.54 -5.14 19.00
C SER A 560 -16.83 -4.40 19.38
N LEU A 561 -17.17 -3.38 18.61
CA LEU A 561 -18.40 -2.61 18.73
C LEU A 561 -19.48 -3.14 17.76
N PRO A 562 -20.77 -2.83 18.04
CA PRO A 562 -21.83 -2.96 17.04
C PRO A 562 -21.47 -2.28 15.71
N PHE A 563 -21.97 -2.79 14.59
CA PHE A 563 -21.75 -2.15 13.29
C PHE A 563 -22.54 -0.85 13.17
N CYS A 564 -21.94 0.17 12.55
CA CYS A 564 -22.66 1.41 12.27
C CYS A 564 -23.66 1.22 11.12
N LEU A 565 -23.34 0.33 10.18
CA LEU A 565 -24.16 0.03 9.01
C LEU A 565 -24.38 -1.48 8.87
N SER A 566 -25.62 -1.87 8.56
CA SER A 566 -25.99 -3.27 8.29
C SER A 566 -25.42 -3.80 6.97
N GLY A 567 -25.40 -5.13 6.81
CA GLY A 567 -24.88 -5.79 5.61
C GLY A 567 -25.67 -5.51 4.32
N ASN A 568 -26.86 -4.90 4.43
CA ASN A 568 -27.68 -4.51 3.26
C ASN A 568 -27.15 -3.25 2.55
N VAL A 569 -26.22 -2.54 3.16
CA VAL A 569 -25.52 -1.41 2.55
C VAL A 569 -24.40 -1.98 1.69
N HIS A 570 -24.46 -1.71 0.40
CA HIS A 570 -23.41 -2.17 -0.49
C HIS A 570 -22.10 -1.38 -0.27
N PRO A 571 -20.93 -2.00 -0.47
CA PRO A 571 -19.63 -1.35 -0.25
C PRO A 571 -19.48 0.01 -0.93
N GLU A 572 -20.02 0.18 -2.13
CA GLU A 572 -19.95 1.41 -2.93
C GLU A 572 -20.75 2.56 -2.30
N GLN A 573 -21.74 2.26 -1.45
CA GLN A 573 -22.50 3.28 -0.72
C GLN A 573 -21.80 3.73 0.56
N ALA A 574 -20.88 2.92 1.08
CA ALA A 574 -20.39 3.03 2.44
C ALA A 574 -19.12 3.91 2.58
N GLY A 575 -19.00 5.03 1.86
CA GLY A 575 -17.73 5.79 1.80
C GLY A 575 -17.10 6.19 3.14
N GLU A 576 -17.90 6.46 4.17
CA GLU A 576 -17.41 6.72 5.53
C GLU A 576 -16.74 5.50 6.19
N PHE A 577 -17.18 4.30 5.82
CA PHE A 577 -16.82 3.01 6.41
C PHE A 577 -16.32 2.02 5.35
N ALA A 578 -15.87 2.48 4.18
CA ALA A 578 -15.54 1.62 3.04
C ALA A 578 -14.39 0.67 3.39
N GLY A 579 -14.37 -0.50 2.77
CA GLY A 579 -13.21 -1.39 2.82
C GLY A 579 -12.06 -0.77 2.03
N SER A 580 -10.82 -1.17 2.34
CA SER A 580 -9.65 -0.85 1.53
C SER A 580 -8.95 -2.15 1.16
N LEU A 581 -8.37 -2.28 -0.03
CA LEU A 581 -7.89 -3.57 -0.53
C LEU A 581 -7.04 -4.39 0.45
N TYR A 582 -6.03 -3.78 1.08
CA TYR A 582 -5.14 -4.43 2.06
C TYR A 582 -5.46 -4.05 3.51
N GLY A 583 -6.56 -3.32 3.72
CA GLY A 583 -7.07 -2.86 5.01
C GLY A 583 -8.53 -3.18 5.23
N ALA A 584 -9.11 -4.11 4.47
CA ALA A 584 -10.58 -4.29 4.38
C ALA A 584 -11.21 -4.81 5.66
N ARG A 585 -10.40 -5.30 6.61
CA ARG A 585 -10.79 -5.78 7.94
C ARG A 585 -10.31 -4.88 9.06
N ILE A 586 -9.64 -3.77 8.74
CA ILE A 586 -9.25 -2.76 9.74
C ILE A 586 -10.52 -2.00 10.13
N PRO A 587 -10.91 -1.96 11.42
CA PRO A 587 -12.09 -1.22 11.85
C PRO A 587 -12.07 0.22 11.32
N ALA A 588 -13.20 0.64 10.74
CA ALA A 588 -13.39 2.00 10.27
C ALA A 588 -13.81 2.91 11.44
N THR A 589 -14.00 4.20 11.15
CA THR A 589 -14.35 5.25 12.11
C THR A 589 -15.35 4.80 13.20
N THR A 590 -14.96 4.87 14.47
CA THR A 590 -15.89 4.75 15.59
C THR A 590 -16.81 5.97 15.65
N SER A 591 -18.10 5.73 15.90
CA SER A 591 -19.15 6.76 15.90
C SER A 591 -20.20 6.49 16.98
N LEU A 592 -21.04 7.48 17.29
CA LEU A 592 -22.22 7.29 18.12
C LEU A 592 -23.48 7.17 17.26
N HIS A 593 -24.13 6.02 17.30
CA HIS A 593 -25.43 5.79 16.68
C HIS A 593 -26.54 6.16 17.66
N PHE A 594 -27.37 7.16 17.31
CA PHE A 594 -28.55 7.58 18.08
C PHE A 594 -29.85 7.32 17.31
N GLN A 595 -30.69 6.45 17.85
CA GLN A 595 -32.02 6.13 17.34
C GLN A 595 -33.10 6.68 18.26
N TYR A 596 -34.19 7.18 17.67
CA TYR A 596 -35.28 7.75 18.44
C TYR A 596 -36.63 7.53 17.75
N SER A 597 -37.69 7.48 18.55
CA SER A 597 -39.07 7.39 18.06
C SER A 597 -40.05 8.13 18.95
N THR A 598 -41.24 8.41 18.41
CA THR A 598 -42.33 9.00 19.18
C THR A 598 -42.85 8.03 20.24
N GLU A 599 -43.09 8.53 21.45
CA GLU A 599 -43.80 7.78 22.47
C GLU A 599 -45.30 7.61 22.13
N PRO A 600 -45.95 6.52 22.60
CA PRO A 600 -47.40 6.37 22.48
C PRO A 600 -48.13 7.47 23.24
N ALA A 601 -49.32 7.85 22.74
CA ALA A 601 -50.14 8.89 23.35
C ALA A 601 -50.35 8.66 24.86
N GLY A 602 -49.91 9.62 25.69
CA GLY A 602 -50.09 9.60 27.15
C GLY A 602 -48.79 9.50 27.98
N ARG A 603 -47.62 9.34 27.35
CA ARG A 603 -46.29 9.50 27.99
C ARG A 603 -45.43 10.37 27.08
N ALA A 604 -45.41 11.68 27.28
CA ALA A 604 -44.71 12.62 26.39
C ALA A 604 -43.31 12.95 26.94
N GLU A 605 -42.47 11.95 27.16
CA GLU A 605 -41.05 12.20 27.45
C GLU A 605 -40.29 12.31 26.12
N PRO A 606 -39.51 13.39 25.89
CA PRO A 606 -38.74 13.52 24.66
C PRO A 606 -37.64 12.45 24.59
N SER A 607 -37.40 11.95 23.38
CA SER A 607 -36.27 11.08 23.09
C SER A 607 -35.02 11.94 23.00
N THR A 608 -34.20 11.93 24.05
CA THR A 608 -32.99 12.77 24.13
C THR A 608 -31.73 11.92 24.22
N LEU A 609 -30.64 12.50 23.73
CA LEU A 609 -29.26 12.09 23.95
C LEU A 609 -28.55 13.27 24.63
N VAL A 610 -28.05 13.07 25.84
CA VAL A 610 -27.31 14.04 26.63
C VAL A 610 -25.82 13.69 26.58
N VAL A 611 -25.02 14.65 26.14
CA VAL A 611 -23.56 14.58 26.08
C VAL A 611 -23.01 15.56 27.11
N ASP A 612 -22.55 15.03 28.24
CA ASP A 612 -21.97 15.83 29.32
C ASP A 612 -20.55 16.28 28.95
N VAL A 613 -20.20 17.50 29.33
CA VAL A 613 -18.85 18.03 29.16
C VAL A 613 -17.90 17.33 30.15
N PRO A 614 -16.76 16.78 29.69
CA PRO A 614 -15.74 16.22 30.56
C PRO A 614 -15.28 17.23 31.62
N GLY A 615 -15.24 16.81 32.90
CA GLY A 615 -14.88 17.69 34.01
C GLY A 615 -16.01 18.59 34.53
N GLY A 616 -17.22 18.51 33.94
CA GLY A 616 -18.46 19.10 34.44
C GLY A 616 -18.81 20.47 33.86
N SER A 617 -17.83 21.21 33.33
CA SER A 617 -18.08 22.39 32.50
C SER A 617 -16.86 22.81 31.69
N LEU A 618 -17.07 23.43 30.52
CA LEU A 618 -16.05 24.05 29.68
C LEU A 618 -16.36 25.54 29.45
N ASP A 619 -15.31 26.32 29.19
CA ASP A 619 -15.42 27.73 28.78
C ASP A 619 -15.33 27.82 27.25
N ALA A 620 -16.48 28.01 26.60
CA ALA A 620 -16.63 28.23 25.17
C ALA A 620 -16.92 29.71 24.85
N SER A 621 -16.63 30.66 25.75
CA SER A 621 -16.90 32.08 25.50
C SER A 621 -16.07 32.68 24.36
N GLY A 622 -14.95 32.03 24.02
CA GLY A 622 -14.14 32.34 22.84
C GLY A 622 -14.52 31.57 21.58
N ALA A 623 -15.59 30.77 21.60
CA ALA A 623 -16.06 30.00 20.45
C ALA A 623 -16.81 30.87 19.43
N GLU A 624 -16.63 30.61 18.14
CA GLU A 624 -17.45 31.16 17.06
C GLU A 624 -18.67 30.28 16.77
N PHE A 625 -18.53 28.96 16.88
CA PHE A 625 -19.61 28.00 16.63
C PHE A 625 -19.42 26.68 17.38
N LEU A 626 -20.52 25.96 17.58
CA LEU A 626 -20.57 24.55 17.92
C LEU A 626 -20.65 23.75 16.60
N THR A 627 -19.82 22.72 16.46
CA THR A 627 -19.85 21.81 15.31
C THR A 627 -20.09 20.37 15.75
N VAL A 628 -20.77 19.60 14.89
CA VAL A 628 -20.87 18.14 14.98
C VAL A 628 -20.93 17.56 13.57
N ARG A 629 -20.18 16.50 13.32
CA ARG A 629 -20.30 15.70 12.10
C ARG A 629 -21.48 14.76 12.25
N ALA A 630 -22.41 14.80 11.31
CA ALA A 630 -23.63 14.00 11.36
C ALA A 630 -23.95 13.38 10.00
N MET A 631 -24.63 12.24 10.04
CA MET A 631 -25.14 11.55 8.86
C MET A 631 -26.41 10.78 9.24
N PRO A 632 -27.46 10.76 8.40
CA PRO A 632 -28.62 9.93 8.66
C PRO A 632 -28.23 8.45 8.55
N ASP A 633 -28.79 7.63 9.44
CA ASP A 633 -28.66 6.17 9.41
C ASP A 633 -29.24 5.56 8.11
N GLU A 634 -28.81 4.34 7.73
CA GLU A 634 -29.26 3.72 6.48
C GLU A 634 -30.79 3.51 6.41
N THR A 635 -31.47 3.41 7.57
CA THR A 635 -32.92 3.25 7.67
C THR A 635 -33.70 4.55 7.42
N VAL A 636 -33.01 5.70 7.40
CA VAL A 636 -33.62 6.99 7.10
C VAL A 636 -33.82 7.14 5.60
N VAL A 637 -35.07 7.31 5.19
CA VAL A 637 -35.47 7.45 3.78
C VAL A 637 -34.94 8.74 3.15
N ASP A 638 -35.42 9.90 3.59
CA ASP A 638 -35.05 11.20 3.01
C ASP A 638 -34.21 12.03 3.98
N SER A 639 -34.74 12.25 5.18
CA SER A 639 -34.11 13.07 6.21
C SER A 639 -34.55 12.67 7.62
N THR A 640 -33.76 13.08 8.61
CA THR A 640 -34.04 12.94 10.04
C THR A 640 -34.11 14.33 10.70
N GLU A 641 -34.78 14.47 11.84
CA GLU A 641 -34.99 15.78 12.48
C GLU A 641 -34.49 15.80 13.94
N LEU A 642 -33.59 16.74 14.24
CA LEU A 642 -32.99 16.91 15.56
C LEU A 642 -33.04 18.38 16.00
N THR A 643 -33.25 18.61 17.29
CA THR A 643 -32.87 19.88 17.92
C THR A 643 -31.62 19.71 18.75
N VAL A 644 -30.79 20.75 18.80
CA VAL A 644 -29.58 20.82 19.61
C VAL A 644 -29.81 21.84 20.71
N THR A 645 -29.63 21.41 21.96
CA THR A 645 -29.73 22.29 23.14
C THR A 645 -28.39 22.34 23.85
N VAL A 646 -27.84 23.53 24.01
CA VAL A 646 -26.66 23.75 24.86
C VAL A 646 -27.13 24.17 26.25
N VAL A 647 -26.56 23.57 27.29
CA VAL A 647 -26.93 23.81 28.69
C VAL A 647 -25.70 24.27 29.46
N ASP A 648 -25.80 25.37 30.21
CA ASP A 648 -24.77 25.81 31.13
C ASP A 648 -24.90 25.21 32.53
N ALA A 649 -23.84 25.31 33.34
CA ALA A 649 -23.82 24.74 34.69
C ALA A 649 -24.79 25.41 35.68
N ALA A 650 -25.45 26.52 35.31
CA ALA A 650 -26.50 27.18 36.10
C ALA A 650 -27.91 26.74 35.68
N GLY A 651 -28.01 25.91 34.62
CA GLY A 651 -29.27 25.46 34.04
C GLY A 651 -29.86 26.43 33.01
N GLY A 652 -29.12 27.46 32.60
CA GLY A 652 -29.45 28.24 31.41
C GLY A 652 -29.29 27.37 30.17
N SER A 653 -30.18 27.53 29.18
CA SER A 653 -30.16 26.70 27.98
C SER A 653 -30.65 27.45 26.76
N ALA A 654 -30.12 27.10 25.60
CA ALA A 654 -30.56 27.57 24.29
C ALA A 654 -30.74 26.38 23.36
N THR A 655 -31.86 26.37 22.64
CA THR A 655 -32.24 25.28 21.73
C THR A 655 -32.38 25.81 20.32
N VAL A 656 -31.83 25.08 19.36
CA VAL A 656 -31.94 25.38 17.93
C VAL A 656 -32.37 24.14 17.15
N ASN A 657 -32.96 24.33 15.97
CA ASN A 657 -33.16 23.24 15.03
C ASN A 657 -31.85 22.96 14.28
N ALA A 658 -31.37 21.72 14.30
CA ALA A 658 -30.11 21.36 13.67
C ALA A 658 -30.11 21.59 12.15
N ALA A 659 -31.26 21.32 11.50
CA ALA A 659 -31.40 21.44 10.04
C ALA A 659 -31.26 22.88 9.52
N ASP A 660 -31.33 23.89 10.39
CA ASP A 660 -31.12 25.29 10.02
C ASP A 660 -29.62 25.61 9.76
N PHE A 661 -28.71 24.70 10.12
CA PHE A 661 -27.25 24.93 10.17
C PHE A 661 -26.43 23.93 9.34
N GLY A 662 -27.06 23.23 8.40
CA GLY A 662 -26.38 22.32 7.48
C GLY A 662 -27.30 21.23 6.94
N ALA A 663 -26.87 20.58 5.86
CA ALA A 663 -27.63 19.51 5.20
C ALA A 663 -27.34 18.11 5.77
N ALA A 664 -26.59 18.01 6.86
CA ALA A 664 -26.08 16.74 7.40
C ALA A 664 -27.15 15.75 7.87
N LEU A 665 -28.40 16.21 8.04
CA LEU A 665 -29.53 15.37 8.42
C LEU A 665 -30.38 14.91 7.23
N THR A 666 -29.96 15.23 6.00
CA THR A 666 -30.61 14.80 4.75
C THR A 666 -29.72 13.79 4.04
N ARG A 667 -30.29 12.70 3.51
CA ARG A 667 -29.57 11.71 2.71
C ARG A 667 -28.99 12.36 1.47
N LEU A 668 -27.80 11.92 1.06
CA LEU A 668 -27.23 12.28 -0.25
C LEU A 668 -28.16 11.76 -1.38
N PRO A 669 -28.12 12.35 -2.59
CA PRO A 669 -29.07 12.01 -3.65
C PRO A 669 -28.77 10.65 -4.31
N GLY A 670 -29.79 9.87 -4.63
CA GLY A 670 -29.60 8.56 -5.29
C GLY A 670 -30.74 7.58 -5.07
N SER A 671 -30.87 6.60 -5.96
CA SER A 671 -31.95 5.60 -5.90
C SER A 671 -31.59 4.21 -6.42
N SER A 672 -30.33 3.98 -6.81
CA SER A 672 -29.80 2.79 -7.50
C SER A 672 -28.64 2.19 -6.69
N SER A 673 -28.26 0.92 -6.96
CA SER A 673 -27.03 0.38 -6.36
C SER A 673 -25.83 1.26 -6.71
N ALA A 674 -24.94 1.37 -5.71
CA ALA A 674 -23.92 2.39 -5.49
C ALA A 674 -24.35 3.78 -4.98
N LEU A 675 -25.64 4.13 -4.95
CA LEU A 675 -26.14 5.40 -4.39
C LEU A 675 -27.35 5.19 -3.45
N PRO A 676 -27.68 6.14 -2.57
CA PRO A 676 -26.89 7.30 -2.20
C PRO A 676 -25.66 6.92 -1.36
N LYS A 677 -24.58 7.71 -1.46
CA LYS A 677 -23.40 7.53 -0.59
C LYS A 677 -23.73 7.92 0.85
N MET A 678 -22.99 7.34 1.77
CA MET A 678 -23.04 7.62 3.19
C MET A 678 -21.70 8.20 3.64
N LEU A 679 -21.70 9.52 3.85
CA LEU A 679 -20.56 10.33 4.28
C LEU A 679 -21.02 11.35 5.33
N TYR A 680 -20.20 11.58 6.34
CA TYR A 680 -20.46 12.66 7.30
C TYR A 680 -20.43 14.04 6.65
N GLN A 681 -21.35 14.89 7.11
CA GLN A 681 -21.42 16.31 6.78
C GLN A 681 -21.42 17.12 8.08
N ASP A 682 -20.97 18.37 8.03
CA ASP A 682 -20.96 19.24 9.20
C ASP A 682 -22.33 19.87 9.49
N LEU A 683 -22.68 19.95 10.77
CA LEU A 683 -23.66 20.90 11.31
C LEU A 683 -22.92 21.98 12.06
N ARG A 684 -23.02 23.23 11.59
CA ARG A 684 -22.23 24.35 12.12
C ARG A 684 -23.12 25.42 12.73
N ILE A 685 -23.32 25.35 14.05
CA ILE A 685 -24.24 26.21 14.81
C ILE A 685 -23.47 27.41 15.37
N PRO A 686 -23.65 28.64 14.85
CA PRO A 686 -23.00 29.82 15.39
C PRO A 686 -23.38 30.02 16.86
N VAL A 687 -22.43 30.37 17.72
CA VAL A 687 -22.76 30.58 19.15
C VAL A 687 -23.70 31.77 19.35
N SER A 688 -23.78 32.68 18.37
CA SER A 688 -24.76 33.77 18.35
C SER A 688 -26.21 33.29 18.20
N ALA A 689 -26.44 32.03 17.83
CA ALA A 689 -27.77 31.42 17.84
C ALA A 689 -28.13 30.79 19.21
N LEU A 690 -27.17 30.70 20.14
CA LEU A 690 -27.32 30.11 21.46
C LEU A 690 -27.62 31.17 22.54
N ASP A 691 -28.59 32.04 22.26
CA ASP A 691 -29.00 33.10 23.14
C ASP A 691 -29.51 32.55 24.49
N SER A 692 -29.08 33.13 25.61
CA SER A 692 -29.47 32.75 26.99
C SER A 692 -28.67 31.60 27.64
N VAL A 693 -27.55 31.17 27.05
CA VAL A 693 -26.57 30.27 27.66
C VAL A 693 -25.35 31.05 28.14
N ASP A 694 -24.87 30.78 29.36
CA ASP A 694 -23.55 31.26 29.80
C ASP A 694 -22.44 30.37 29.23
N LEU A 695 -21.84 30.80 28.11
CA LEU A 695 -20.78 30.07 27.42
C LEU A 695 -19.49 29.92 28.24
N THR A 696 -19.31 30.66 29.34
CA THR A 696 -18.12 30.49 30.21
C THR A 696 -18.14 29.20 31.04
N ARG A 697 -19.27 28.48 31.02
CA ARG A 697 -19.56 27.34 31.90
C ARG A 697 -20.54 26.37 31.25
N VAL A 698 -20.36 26.04 29.97
CA VAL A 698 -21.17 25.04 29.26
C VAL A 698 -21.01 23.69 29.95
N ALA A 699 -22.10 23.04 30.32
CA ALA A 699 -22.12 21.79 31.08
C ALA A 699 -22.49 20.58 30.23
N SER A 700 -23.38 20.74 29.24
CA SER A 700 -23.77 19.65 28.33
C SER A 700 -24.35 20.15 27.02
N VAL A 701 -24.37 19.24 26.05
CA VAL A 701 -25.09 19.38 24.78
C VAL A 701 -26.12 18.25 24.68
N VAL A 702 -27.37 18.60 24.38
CA VAL A 702 -28.49 17.67 24.31
C VAL A 702 -29.06 17.64 22.92
N PHE A 703 -29.05 16.47 22.28
CA PHE A 703 -29.78 16.20 21.04
C PHE A 703 -31.16 15.68 21.36
N THR A 704 -32.21 16.26 20.79
CA THR A 704 -33.59 15.78 20.94
C THR A 704 -34.14 15.38 19.58
N GLY A 705 -34.56 14.13 19.47
CA GLY A 705 -35.19 13.59 18.27
C GLY A 705 -36.61 14.11 18.07
N VAL A 706 -36.94 14.50 16.84
CA VAL A 706 -38.29 14.92 16.44
C VAL A 706 -38.92 13.82 15.59
N GLY A 707 -40.00 13.21 16.09
CA GLY A 707 -40.64 12.11 15.37
C GLY A 707 -39.91 10.78 15.57
N THR A 708 -39.69 10.06 14.47
CA THR A 708 -38.91 8.82 14.42
C THR A 708 -37.77 8.99 13.45
N GLY A 709 -36.57 8.61 13.86
CA GLY A 709 -35.37 8.78 13.06
C GLY A 709 -34.14 8.16 13.72
N ALA A 710 -33.04 8.21 12.99
CA ALA A 710 -31.76 7.69 13.42
C ALA A 710 -30.63 8.50 12.78
N VAL A 711 -29.55 8.72 13.53
CA VAL A 711 -28.40 9.54 13.13
C VAL A 711 -27.12 8.92 13.67
N LEU A 712 -26.06 8.99 12.87
CA LEU A 712 -24.70 8.74 13.30
C LEU A 712 -24.01 10.09 13.60
N LEU A 713 -23.30 10.17 14.72
CA LEU A 713 -22.61 11.38 15.19
C LEU A 713 -21.11 11.12 15.38
N SER A 714 -20.29 12.09 14.99
CA SER A 714 -18.85 12.13 15.25
C SER A 714 -18.41 13.57 15.58
N ASP A 715 -17.33 13.72 16.32
CA ASP A 715 -16.62 15.00 16.52
C ASP A 715 -17.51 16.18 16.94
N LEU A 716 -18.02 16.17 18.19
CA LEU A 716 -18.75 17.30 18.79
C LEU A 716 -17.79 18.26 19.52
N ALA A 717 -17.65 19.48 19.03
CA ALA A 717 -16.71 20.46 19.58
C ALA A 717 -17.19 21.92 19.42
N PHE A 718 -16.74 22.79 20.32
CA PHE A 718 -16.77 24.24 20.09
C PHE A 718 -15.51 24.67 19.36
N VAL A 719 -15.62 25.49 18.33
CA VAL A 719 -14.48 26.00 17.54
C VAL A 719 -14.28 27.48 17.85
N THR A 720 -13.07 27.87 18.24
CA THR A 720 -12.72 29.25 18.64
C THR A 720 -12.52 30.16 17.44
N ALA A 721 -11.70 29.73 16.50
CA ALA A 721 -11.54 30.36 15.20
C ALA A 721 -11.02 29.30 14.22
N PRO A 722 -11.64 29.12 13.04
CA PRO A 722 -11.08 28.28 12.00
C PRO A 722 -9.65 28.71 11.67
N SER A 723 -8.75 27.75 11.54
CA SER A 723 -7.38 27.98 11.06
C SER A 723 -6.85 26.73 10.38
N ILE A 724 -5.73 26.87 9.66
CA ILE A 724 -5.03 25.73 9.07
C ILE A 724 -4.20 24.93 10.09
N GLY A 725 -3.99 25.49 11.29
CA GLY A 725 -3.10 24.94 12.29
C GLY A 725 -1.62 25.23 12.01
N SER A 726 -0.74 24.36 12.49
CA SER A 726 0.71 24.46 12.36
C SER A 726 1.27 23.19 11.70
N ALA A 727 1.57 23.28 10.40
CA ALA A 727 2.27 22.20 9.69
C ALA A 727 3.68 22.00 10.24
N ALA A 728 4.13 20.76 10.38
CA ALA A 728 5.48 20.45 10.83
C ALA A 728 6.03 19.17 10.18
N VAL A 729 7.29 19.19 9.77
CA VAL A 729 8.00 17.97 9.38
C VAL A 729 8.57 17.33 10.64
N VAL A 730 7.78 16.47 11.27
CA VAL A 730 8.18 15.72 12.47
C VAL A 730 8.69 14.36 12.04
N GLN A 731 9.95 14.04 12.37
CA GLN A 731 10.46 12.69 12.12
C GLN A 731 9.84 11.67 13.07
N ARG A 732 9.27 10.61 12.50
CA ARG A 732 8.56 9.54 13.19
C ARG A 732 9.24 8.19 12.98
N ALA A 733 9.13 7.31 13.97
CA ALA A 733 9.66 5.95 13.85
C ALA A 733 8.91 5.19 12.76
N VAL A 734 9.60 4.28 12.09
CA VAL A 734 9.08 3.61 10.89
C VAL A 734 8.82 2.16 11.18
N VAL A 735 7.59 1.70 11.01
CA VAL A 735 7.21 0.29 11.17
C VAL A 735 7.37 -0.44 9.85
N SER A 736 8.22 -1.46 9.83
CA SER A 736 8.33 -2.37 8.70
C SER A 736 7.93 -3.78 9.12
N VAL A 737 7.13 -4.45 8.30
CA VAL A 737 6.91 -5.89 8.42
C VAL A 737 8.19 -6.61 7.97
N GLN A 738 8.53 -7.72 8.64
CA GLN A 738 9.71 -8.51 8.33
C GLN A 738 9.32 -9.85 7.73
N HIS A 739 10.08 -10.24 6.70
CA HIS A 739 10.00 -11.56 6.10
C HIS A 739 10.12 -12.67 7.14
N GLY A 740 9.24 -13.66 7.06
CA GLY A 740 9.25 -14.81 7.95
C GLY A 740 9.22 -16.13 7.18
N ALA A 741 9.96 -17.12 7.67
CA ALA A 741 9.87 -18.49 7.18
C ALA A 741 9.90 -19.46 8.37
N VAL A 742 8.94 -20.39 8.47
CA VAL A 742 8.80 -21.28 9.63
C VAL A 742 8.40 -22.71 9.24
N ASP A 743 8.99 -23.71 9.90
CA ASP A 743 8.48 -25.07 9.82
C ASP A 743 7.25 -25.21 10.72
N VAL A 744 6.20 -25.84 10.21
CA VAL A 744 4.94 -26.08 10.92
C VAL A 744 4.67 -27.59 10.99
N ASP A 745 4.08 -28.02 12.09
CA ASP A 745 3.57 -29.37 12.27
C ASP A 745 2.14 -29.32 12.82
N ALA A 746 1.53 -30.50 13.06
CA ALA A 746 0.16 -30.57 13.54
C ALA A 746 -0.08 -29.90 14.92
N SER A 747 0.98 -29.60 15.68
CA SER A 747 0.94 -28.95 16.99
C SER A 747 1.06 -27.42 16.94
N VAL A 748 1.51 -26.85 15.81
CA VAL A 748 1.63 -25.40 15.62
C VAL A 748 0.30 -24.81 15.13
N SER A 749 -0.27 -23.87 15.89
CA SER A 749 -1.55 -23.21 15.56
C SER A 749 -1.43 -21.76 15.08
N SER A 750 -0.25 -21.15 15.26
CA SER A 750 0.04 -19.78 14.85
C SER A 750 1.51 -19.61 14.45
N ALA A 751 1.79 -18.62 13.60
CA ALA A 751 3.13 -18.14 13.31
C ALA A 751 3.27 -16.69 13.78
N LYS A 752 4.46 -16.28 14.22
CA LYS A 752 4.71 -14.90 14.66
C LYS A 752 5.29 -14.07 13.52
N VAL A 753 4.71 -12.91 13.26
CA VAL A 753 5.26 -11.91 12.33
C VAL A 753 5.93 -10.82 13.16
N ALA A 754 7.19 -10.52 12.87
CA ALA A 754 7.91 -9.44 13.53
C ALA A 754 7.65 -8.10 12.82
N LEU A 755 7.27 -7.11 13.60
CA LEU A 755 7.15 -5.71 13.15
C LEU A 755 8.27 -4.92 13.81
N VAL A 756 9.14 -4.32 13.00
CA VAL A 756 10.37 -3.70 13.48
C VAL A 756 10.35 -2.20 13.22
N LEU A 757 10.78 -1.45 14.23
CA LEU A 757 11.05 -0.03 14.17
C LEU A 757 12.53 0.23 13.86
N ALA A 758 12.77 1.17 12.95
CA ALA A 758 14.11 1.67 12.65
C ALA A 758 14.86 2.19 13.90
N GLN A 759 14.14 2.69 14.90
CA GLN A 759 14.65 3.16 16.19
C GLN A 759 13.67 2.84 17.32
N PRO A 760 14.12 2.82 18.60
CA PRO A 760 13.21 2.58 19.72
C PRO A 760 12.07 3.61 19.73
N ALA A 761 10.85 3.15 19.98
CA ALA A 761 9.67 3.99 20.06
C ALA A 761 9.84 5.06 21.15
N SER A 762 9.72 6.34 20.79
CA SER A 762 9.69 7.44 21.77
C SER A 762 8.34 7.52 22.49
N GLU A 763 7.28 7.13 21.79
CA GLU A 763 5.89 7.05 22.25
C GLU A 763 5.27 5.76 21.68
N PRO A 764 4.18 5.23 22.25
CA PRO A 764 3.56 4.02 21.73
C PRO A 764 3.22 4.15 20.25
N VAL A 765 3.64 3.16 19.45
CA VAL A 765 3.28 3.05 18.03
C VAL A 765 2.21 1.98 17.90
N ARG A 766 1.06 2.34 17.35
CA ARG A 766 -0.09 1.42 17.19
C ARG A 766 -0.39 1.24 15.73
N GLY A 767 -0.95 0.10 15.36
CA GLY A 767 -1.43 -0.12 14.01
C GLY A 767 -1.99 -1.52 13.83
N TRP A 768 -2.16 -1.90 12.57
CA TRP A 768 -2.76 -3.17 12.20
C TRP A 768 -1.83 -3.95 11.28
N LEU A 769 -1.65 -5.23 11.59
CA LEU A 769 -1.07 -6.21 10.69
C LEU A 769 -2.23 -6.92 10.00
N THR A 770 -2.38 -6.71 8.71
CA THR A 770 -3.26 -7.51 7.86
C THR A 770 -2.49 -8.73 7.37
N HIS A 771 -3.11 -9.91 7.40
CA HIS A 771 -2.60 -11.07 6.68
C HIS A 771 -3.66 -11.61 5.72
N TYR A 772 -3.22 -12.05 4.55
CA TYR A 772 -4.12 -12.44 3.47
C TYR A 772 -3.57 -13.62 2.67
N ALA A 773 -4.47 -14.52 2.30
CA ALA A 773 -4.24 -15.63 1.37
C ALA A 773 -5.36 -15.72 0.32
N SER A 774 -6.56 -15.26 0.69
CA SER A 774 -7.72 -14.94 -0.14
C SER A 774 -8.53 -13.86 0.60
N ASP A 775 -9.57 -13.29 -0.02
CA ASP A 775 -10.47 -12.32 0.67
C ASP A 775 -11.25 -12.95 1.84
N GLN A 776 -11.47 -14.27 1.79
CA GLN A 776 -12.09 -15.03 2.88
C GLN A 776 -11.12 -15.32 4.04
N ASP A 777 -9.81 -15.30 3.77
CA ASP A 777 -8.72 -15.53 4.71
C ASP A 777 -8.02 -14.23 5.17
N LEU A 778 -8.61 -13.08 4.84
CA LEU A 778 -8.16 -11.75 5.23
C LEU A 778 -8.51 -11.49 6.69
N HIS A 779 -7.52 -11.20 7.53
CA HIS A 779 -7.74 -10.74 8.90
C HIS A 779 -6.82 -9.57 9.23
N ALA A 780 -7.31 -8.66 10.07
CA ALA A 780 -6.52 -7.59 10.66
C ALA A 780 -6.24 -7.88 12.13
N LEU A 781 -4.98 -7.72 12.56
CA LEU A 781 -4.54 -7.97 13.93
C LEU A 781 -3.93 -6.68 14.49
N PRO A 782 -4.45 -6.14 15.61
CA PRO A 782 -3.91 -4.91 16.16
C PRO A 782 -2.54 -5.20 16.82
N PHE A 783 -1.63 -4.23 16.74
CA PHE A 783 -0.36 -4.29 17.45
C PHE A 783 -0.06 -2.98 18.17
N THR A 784 0.85 -3.07 19.15
CA THR A 784 1.42 -1.90 19.81
C THR A 784 2.90 -2.16 20.07
N VAL A 785 3.77 -1.26 19.60
CA VAL A 785 5.17 -1.19 20.00
C VAL A 785 5.27 -0.17 21.14
N GLU A 786 5.55 -0.67 22.34
CA GLU A 786 5.64 0.15 23.55
C GLU A 786 6.86 1.07 23.54
N THR A 787 6.78 2.20 24.24
CA THR A 787 7.89 3.13 24.43
C THR A 787 9.17 2.39 24.88
N GLY A 788 10.28 2.71 24.23
CA GLY A 788 11.60 2.10 24.45
C GLY A 788 11.83 0.77 23.74
N SER A 789 10.79 0.17 23.12
CA SER A 789 10.92 -1.06 22.33
C SER A 789 11.16 -0.75 20.85
N ARG A 790 11.84 -1.67 20.16
CA ARG A 790 12.06 -1.59 18.70
C ARG A 790 11.26 -2.61 17.90
N CYS A 791 10.61 -3.57 18.56
CA CYS A 791 9.93 -4.64 17.86
C CYS A 791 8.75 -5.15 18.66
N VAL A 792 7.73 -5.61 17.95
CA VAL A 792 6.64 -6.43 18.48
C VAL A 792 6.44 -7.63 17.57
N ALA A 793 6.16 -8.79 18.16
CA ALA A 793 5.81 -10.00 17.42
C ALA A 793 4.29 -10.20 17.52
N VAL A 794 3.62 -10.26 16.37
CA VAL A 794 2.17 -10.47 16.28
C VAL A 794 1.90 -11.94 15.98
N ASP A 795 1.04 -12.57 16.78
CA ASP A 795 0.62 -13.96 16.57
C ASP A 795 -0.43 -14.03 15.46
N VAL A 796 -0.06 -14.61 14.32
CA VAL A 796 -0.94 -14.85 13.17
C VAL A 796 -1.49 -16.27 13.22
N PRO A 797 -2.81 -16.48 13.36
CA PRO A 797 -3.42 -17.79 13.31
C PRO A 797 -3.19 -18.48 11.96
N LEU A 798 -2.84 -19.77 12.00
CA LEU A 798 -2.68 -20.57 10.77
C LEU A 798 -3.98 -21.26 10.33
N GLY A 799 -5.01 -21.35 11.18
CA GLY A 799 -6.31 -21.93 10.79
C GLY A 799 -6.22 -23.33 10.18
N THR A 800 -6.96 -23.56 9.09
CA THR A 800 -6.92 -24.78 8.26
C THR A 800 -5.74 -24.83 7.28
N ARG A 801 -4.86 -23.81 7.28
CA ARG A 801 -3.74 -23.60 6.33
C ARG A 801 -2.56 -24.55 6.60
N ARG A 802 -2.87 -25.80 6.92
CA ARG A 802 -1.92 -26.89 7.07
C ARG A 802 -1.68 -27.43 5.66
N PRO A 803 -0.43 -27.51 5.20
CA PRO A 803 -0.13 -28.22 3.96
C PRO A 803 -0.66 -29.65 4.08
N ASP A 804 -1.47 -30.11 3.13
CA ASP A 804 -1.77 -31.54 3.05
C ASP A 804 -0.51 -32.23 2.47
N THR A 805 0.17 -32.97 3.35
CA THR A 805 1.28 -33.90 3.09
C THR A 805 2.15 -33.60 1.86
N GLY A 806 3.12 -32.67 2.00
CA GLY A 806 4.28 -32.59 1.08
C GLY A 806 4.64 -31.24 0.46
N ARG A 807 4.05 -30.11 0.89
CA ARG A 807 4.10 -28.83 0.16
C ARG A 807 4.55 -27.65 1.02
N ARG A 808 5.15 -26.61 0.41
CA ARG A 808 5.44 -25.30 1.03
C ARG A 808 4.25 -24.38 0.76
N SER A 809 3.81 -23.62 1.74
CA SER A 809 2.72 -22.64 1.60
C SER A 809 3.14 -21.28 2.15
N GLY A 810 2.29 -20.28 2.05
CA GLY A 810 2.56 -18.97 2.64
C GLY A 810 1.35 -18.07 2.60
N PHE A 811 1.48 -16.89 3.20
CA PHE A 811 0.47 -15.84 3.14
C PHE A 811 1.15 -14.47 3.03
N GLY A 812 0.47 -13.55 2.35
CA GLY A 812 0.87 -12.15 2.30
C GLY A 812 0.58 -11.46 3.63
N THR A 813 1.41 -10.47 3.96
CA THR A 813 1.25 -9.64 5.13
C THR A 813 1.40 -8.18 4.75
N SER A 814 0.56 -7.32 5.32
CA SER A 814 0.70 -5.89 5.18
C SER A 814 0.49 -5.16 6.50
N VAL A 815 1.12 -4.00 6.67
CA VAL A 815 0.93 -3.11 7.83
C VAL A 815 0.21 -1.85 7.38
N GLY A 816 -0.86 -1.52 8.09
CA GLY A 816 -1.73 -0.38 7.80
C GLY A 816 -2.15 0.37 9.05
N LEU A 817 -2.74 1.57 8.86
CA LEU A 817 -3.26 2.44 9.92
C LEU A 817 -2.28 2.59 11.11
N VAL A 818 -1.03 2.94 10.82
CA VAL A 818 -0.02 3.19 11.85
C VAL A 818 -0.21 4.59 12.44
N THR A 819 -0.34 4.67 13.76
CA THR A 819 -0.65 5.89 14.52
C THR A 819 0.23 6.03 15.77
N GLY A 820 0.18 7.19 16.42
CA GLY A 820 0.99 7.51 17.59
C GLY A 820 2.42 7.92 17.20
N GLY A 821 3.43 7.31 17.85
CA GLY A 821 4.84 7.71 17.69
C GLY A 821 5.50 7.29 16.36
N GLY A 822 4.76 6.70 15.42
CA GLY A 822 5.33 6.10 14.21
C GLY A 822 4.44 6.20 12.98
N VAL A 823 5.01 5.80 11.85
CA VAL A 823 4.36 5.77 10.53
C VAL A 823 4.71 4.47 9.79
N VAL A 824 3.99 4.18 8.72
CA VAL A 824 4.22 2.99 7.87
C VAL A 824 5.55 3.10 7.12
N GLY A 825 6.36 2.04 7.19
CA GLY A 825 7.60 1.83 6.44
C GLY A 825 7.41 0.86 5.29
N ALA A 826 8.27 -0.17 5.19
CA ALA A 826 8.03 -1.26 4.26
C ALA A 826 6.74 -1.98 4.67
N ALA A 827 5.68 -1.73 3.91
CA ALA A 827 4.32 -2.06 4.30
C ALA A 827 3.97 -3.52 4.00
N PHE A 828 4.65 -4.17 3.06
CA PHE A 828 4.29 -5.50 2.54
C PHE A 828 5.45 -6.50 2.65
N ASP A 829 5.13 -7.73 3.03
CA ASP A 829 6.03 -8.90 2.96
C ASP A 829 5.19 -10.20 2.95
N SER A 830 5.84 -11.36 3.02
CA SER A 830 5.21 -12.67 3.06
C SER A 830 5.74 -13.52 4.22
N MET A 831 4.89 -14.42 4.71
CA MET A 831 5.26 -15.50 5.62
C MET A 831 5.27 -16.82 4.84
N LEU A 832 6.41 -17.50 4.83
CA LEU A 832 6.59 -18.82 4.24
C LEU A 832 6.43 -19.92 5.30
N LEU A 833 5.69 -20.95 4.95
CA LEU A 833 5.38 -22.10 5.79
C LEU A 833 5.88 -23.38 5.12
N ARG A 834 6.44 -24.29 5.91
CA ARG A 834 6.86 -25.62 5.44
C ARG A 834 6.38 -26.70 6.40
N ASP A 835 5.67 -27.69 5.89
CA ASP A 835 5.31 -28.86 6.70
C ASP A 835 6.57 -29.68 7.03
N THR A 836 6.78 -29.97 8.31
CA THR A 836 7.86 -30.85 8.78
C THR A 836 7.80 -32.26 8.19
N ALA A 837 6.65 -32.71 7.69
CA ALA A 837 6.51 -33.98 6.99
C ALA A 837 7.17 -33.99 5.60
N VAL A 838 7.54 -32.83 5.05
CA VAL A 838 8.24 -32.73 3.76
C VAL A 838 9.68 -33.26 3.90
N PRO A 839 10.08 -34.30 3.15
CA PRO A 839 11.44 -34.81 3.19
C PRO A 839 12.43 -33.78 2.64
N VAL A 840 13.56 -33.61 3.33
CA VAL A 840 14.69 -32.79 2.86
C VAL A 840 15.40 -33.56 1.74
N VAL A 841 15.65 -32.90 0.61
CA VAL A 841 16.43 -33.46 -0.50
C VAL A 841 17.87 -32.95 -0.37
N ASP A 842 18.82 -33.89 -0.24
CA ASP A 842 20.24 -33.56 -0.10
C ASP A 842 20.74 -32.72 -1.28
N GLY A 843 21.31 -31.56 -0.97
CA GLY A 843 21.90 -30.64 -1.95
C GLY A 843 20.91 -29.71 -2.65
N ASP A 844 19.61 -29.80 -2.37
CA ASP A 844 18.61 -28.87 -2.89
C ASP A 844 18.25 -27.78 -1.85
N PRO A 845 18.75 -26.53 -2.02
CA PRO A 845 18.47 -25.44 -1.08
C PRO A 845 16.98 -25.09 -1.00
N THR A 846 16.18 -25.44 -2.01
CA THR A 846 14.73 -25.18 -2.07
C THR A 846 13.91 -26.18 -1.25
N THR A 847 14.54 -27.18 -0.63
CA THR A 847 13.86 -28.15 0.26
C THR A 847 14.31 -28.05 1.71
N LEU A 848 15.26 -27.14 2.00
CA LEU A 848 15.83 -26.96 3.33
C LEU A 848 14.75 -26.61 4.38
N PRO A 849 14.89 -27.12 5.61
CA PRO A 849 14.01 -26.80 6.71
C PRO A 849 14.17 -25.36 7.18
N TYR A 850 13.08 -24.71 7.57
CA TYR A 850 13.12 -23.39 8.20
C TYR A 850 13.40 -23.49 9.70
N GLY A 851 13.26 -24.68 10.29
CA GLY A 851 13.29 -24.89 11.73
C GLY A 851 12.03 -24.34 12.41
N LEU A 852 11.79 -24.79 13.64
CA LEU A 852 10.73 -24.23 14.49
C LEU A 852 11.05 -22.77 14.79
N GLN A 853 10.03 -21.93 14.78
CA GLN A 853 10.19 -20.50 15.02
C GLN A 853 10.74 -20.22 16.43
N GLY A 854 11.79 -19.40 16.49
CA GLY A 854 12.32 -18.85 17.74
C GLY A 854 11.59 -17.58 18.18
N ASP A 855 12.32 -16.65 18.78
CA ASP A 855 11.82 -15.31 19.07
C ASP A 855 11.90 -14.46 17.80
N ALA A 856 10.75 -14.20 17.18
CA ALA A 856 10.67 -13.48 15.90
C ALA A 856 11.31 -12.08 15.96
N CYS A 857 11.21 -11.38 17.09
CA CYS A 857 11.82 -10.06 17.23
C CYS A 857 13.34 -10.16 17.38
N ALA A 858 13.82 -11.10 18.18
CA ALA A 858 15.27 -11.31 18.34
C ALA A 858 15.92 -11.73 17.01
N GLU A 859 15.25 -12.60 16.24
CA GLU A 859 15.70 -13.05 14.93
C GLU A 859 15.72 -11.90 13.91
N ALA A 860 14.61 -11.14 13.81
CA ALA A 860 14.53 -10.00 12.89
C ALA A 860 15.62 -8.94 13.19
N LEU A 861 15.79 -8.57 14.46
CA LEU A 861 16.83 -7.61 14.86
C LEU A 861 18.25 -8.16 14.64
N ALA A 862 18.46 -9.47 14.77
CA ALA A 862 19.76 -10.09 14.46
C ALA A 862 20.05 -10.13 12.95
N ALA A 863 19.02 -10.26 12.10
CA ALA A 863 19.16 -10.28 10.64
C ALA A 863 19.58 -8.92 10.04
N GLU A 864 19.35 -7.83 10.76
CA GLU A 864 19.82 -6.47 10.40
C GLU A 864 21.36 -6.36 10.40
N SER A 865 22.05 -7.18 11.19
CA SER A 865 23.50 -7.06 11.41
C SER A 865 24.21 -8.41 11.21
N PRO A 866 25.03 -8.56 10.15
CA PRO A 866 25.75 -9.80 9.92
C PRO A 866 26.68 -10.17 11.08
N VAL A 867 26.65 -11.44 11.50
CA VAL A 867 27.57 -11.97 12.50
C VAL A 867 28.88 -12.46 11.85
N PRO A 868 30.00 -12.56 12.60
CA PRO A 868 31.25 -13.08 12.03
C PRO A 868 31.13 -14.55 11.61
N LEU A 869 31.50 -14.86 10.37
CA LEU A 869 31.66 -16.24 9.89
C LEU A 869 33.11 -16.70 10.09
N THR A 870 33.29 -17.85 10.73
CA THR A 870 34.61 -18.49 10.86
C THR A 870 34.98 -19.13 9.52
N ALA A 871 35.89 -18.50 8.79
CA ALA A 871 36.37 -18.90 7.47
C ALA A 871 37.85 -18.53 7.28
N PRO A 872 38.58 -19.17 6.35
CA PRO A 872 39.93 -18.73 6.01
C PRO A 872 39.90 -17.39 5.23
N ALA A 873 40.90 -16.54 5.43
CA ALA A 873 41.02 -15.27 4.71
C ALA A 873 41.36 -15.44 3.22
N THR A 874 41.90 -16.60 2.83
CA THR A 874 42.30 -16.92 1.45
C THR A 874 41.96 -18.36 1.11
N ALA A 875 41.45 -18.62 -0.10
CA ALA A 875 41.20 -19.96 -0.60
C ALA A 875 41.52 -20.07 -2.09
N ALA A 876 42.07 -21.21 -2.50
CA ALA A 876 42.34 -21.46 -3.91
C ALA A 876 41.08 -21.97 -4.63
N GLN A 877 40.93 -21.66 -5.91
CA GLN A 877 39.94 -22.30 -6.79
C GLN A 877 40.03 -23.84 -6.67
N GLY A 878 38.89 -24.50 -6.48
CA GLY A 878 38.78 -25.96 -6.28
C GLY A 878 39.16 -26.47 -4.89
N SER A 879 39.58 -25.59 -3.96
CA SER A 879 39.87 -25.99 -2.58
C SER A 879 38.59 -26.11 -1.74
N VAL A 880 38.65 -26.96 -0.71
CA VAL A 880 37.58 -27.12 0.29
C VAL A 880 37.92 -26.27 1.51
N VAL A 881 37.02 -25.39 1.91
CA VAL A 881 37.13 -24.54 3.09
C VAL A 881 36.14 -24.99 4.15
N GLN A 882 36.57 -24.98 5.42
CA GLN A 882 35.67 -25.23 6.54
C GLN A 882 35.06 -23.92 7.00
N LEU A 883 33.73 -23.89 7.05
CA LEU A 883 32.95 -22.71 7.39
C LEU A 883 32.09 -23.03 8.62
N SER A 884 32.05 -22.11 9.58
CA SER A 884 31.24 -22.29 10.79
C SER A 884 30.71 -20.97 11.34
N ALA A 885 29.43 -20.96 11.69
CA ALA A 885 28.76 -19.87 12.39
C ALA A 885 27.63 -20.42 13.28
N SER A 886 27.23 -19.63 14.26
CA SER A 886 26.18 -19.99 15.22
C SER A 886 25.19 -18.84 15.42
N GLY A 887 24.05 -19.15 16.05
CA GLY A 887 22.91 -18.24 16.20
C GLY A 887 21.70 -18.63 15.35
N TYR A 888 21.82 -19.71 14.58
CA TYR A 888 20.75 -20.28 13.76
C TYR A 888 19.72 -21.04 14.61
N ARG A 889 18.52 -21.26 14.08
CA ARG A 889 17.53 -22.14 14.71
C ARG A 889 18.03 -23.59 14.71
N PRO A 890 17.80 -24.36 15.78
CA PRO A 890 18.11 -25.79 15.77
C PRO A 890 17.45 -26.52 14.59
N GLY A 891 18.25 -27.18 13.76
CA GLY A 891 17.78 -27.95 12.61
C GLY A 891 17.41 -27.13 11.37
N GLU A 892 17.54 -25.79 11.37
CA GLU A 892 17.30 -25.02 10.15
C GLU A 892 18.38 -25.22 9.10
N GLY A 893 18.01 -25.04 7.83
CA GLY A 893 18.95 -25.00 6.74
C GLY A 893 19.80 -23.75 6.76
N VAL A 894 21.08 -23.90 6.45
CA VAL A 894 22.02 -22.78 6.30
C VAL A 894 22.71 -22.93 4.96
N THR A 895 22.52 -21.94 4.09
CA THR A 895 23.11 -21.91 2.75
C THR A 895 24.36 -21.04 2.74
N ALA A 896 25.46 -21.59 2.25
CA ALA A 896 26.70 -20.88 2.00
C ALA A 896 26.71 -20.31 0.58
N ARG A 897 27.00 -19.03 0.44
CA ARG A 897 27.15 -18.31 -0.83
C ARG A 897 28.52 -17.67 -0.95
N LEU A 898 29.00 -17.60 -2.19
CA LEU A 898 30.21 -16.90 -2.60
C LEU A 898 29.80 -15.80 -3.59
N GLY A 899 29.79 -14.54 -3.13
CA GLY A 899 28.95 -13.52 -3.78
C GLY A 899 27.50 -14.01 -3.80
N ASP A 900 26.86 -14.00 -4.97
CA ASP A 900 25.48 -14.47 -5.13
C ASP A 900 25.36 -15.98 -5.43
N THR A 901 26.49 -16.66 -5.67
CA THR A 901 26.49 -18.07 -6.09
C THR A 901 26.40 -19.00 -4.88
N PRO A 902 25.37 -19.86 -4.77
CA PRO A 902 25.33 -20.91 -3.75
C PRO A 902 26.45 -21.93 -3.97
N VAL A 903 27.20 -22.24 -2.92
CA VAL A 903 28.33 -23.19 -2.99
C VAL A 903 28.13 -24.45 -2.16
N ALA A 904 27.28 -24.39 -1.13
CA ALA A 904 26.87 -25.55 -0.33
C ALA A 904 25.70 -25.19 0.61
N ALA A 905 25.06 -26.20 1.19
CA ALA A 905 24.09 -26.04 2.27
C ALA A 905 24.29 -27.11 3.35
N THR A 906 23.88 -26.81 4.58
CA THR A 906 23.89 -27.75 5.71
C THR A 906 22.72 -27.48 6.65
N LEU A 907 22.57 -28.29 7.70
CA LEU A 907 21.64 -28.02 8.79
C LEU A 907 22.40 -27.52 10.02
N ALA A 908 21.82 -26.55 10.72
CA ALA A 908 22.29 -26.15 12.04
C ALA A 908 22.05 -27.27 13.05
N ASP A 909 23.02 -27.53 13.92
CA ASP A 909 22.90 -28.53 14.97
C ASP A 909 21.92 -28.11 16.10
N ALA A 910 21.78 -28.95 17.12
CA ALA A 910 20.89 -28.67 18.26
C ALA A 910 21.27 -27.41 19.07
N THR A 911 22.48 -26.89 18.88
CA THR A 911 22.96 -25.64 19.51
C THR A 911 22.80 -24.42 18.60
N GLY A 912 22.26 -24.59 17.39
CA GLY A 912 22.16 -23.53 16.39
C GLY A 912 23.49 -23.25 15.70
N THR A 913 24.42 -24.21 15.69
CA THR A 913 25.71 -24.07 15.01
C THR A 913 25.66 -24.81 13.67
N ALA A 914 25.93 -24.10 12.58
CA ALA A 914 26.08 -24.68 11.25
C ALA A 914 27.56 -24.79 10.91
N THR A 915 28.02 -25.99 10.56
CA THR A 915 29.41 -26.24 10.15
C THR A 915 29.43 -27.11 8.91
N LEU A 916 30.11 -26.65 7.85
CA LEU A 916 30.18 -27.41 6.61
C LEU A 916 31.48 -27.17 5.82
N PRO A 917 31.97 -28.21 5.10
CA PRO A 917 32.98 -28.04 4.07
C PRO A 917 32.34 -27.45 2.79
N ALA A 918 32.80 -26.28 2.34
CA ALA A 918 32.38 -25.68 1.07
C ALA A 918 33.51 -25.77 0.03
N THR A 919 33.19 -26.18 -1.19
CA THR A 919 34.17 -26.21 -2.29
C THR A 919 34.11 -24.90 -3.05
N ILE A 920 35.25 -24.22 -3.21
CA ILE A 920 35.34 -23.00 -4.01
C ILE A 920 35.27 -23.39 -5.50
N PRO A 921 34.29 -22.92 -6.29
CA PRO A 921 34.19 -23.25 -7.70
C PRO A 921 35.45 -22.87 -8.47
N THR A 922 35.89 -23.74 -9.39
CA THR A 922 37.09 -23.48 -10.21
C THR A 922 36.91 -22.32 -11.19
N THR A 923 35.67 -21.89 -11.42
CA THR A 923 35.27 -20.76 -12.27
C THR A 923 35.16 -19.44 -11.52
N SER A 924 35.35 -19.43 -10.20
CA SER A 924 35.16 -18.21 -9.38
C SER A 924 36.15 -17.11 -9.78
N PRO A 925 35.74 -15.83 -9.88
CA PRO A 925 36.67 -14.72 -10.14
C PRO A 925 37.80 -14.66 -9.10
N LEU A 926 39.02 -14.36 -9.56
CA LEU A 926 40.16 -14.17 -8.66
C LEU A 926 40.08 -12.81 -7.96
N GLY A 927 40.56 -12.74 -6.72
CA GLY A 927 40.56 -11.50 -5.94
C GLY A 927 39.59 -11.51 -4.75
N PRO A 928 39.31 -10.34 -4.15
CA PRO A 928 38.46 -10.23 -2.97
C PRO A 928 37.00 -10.54 -3.29
N THR A 929 36.34 -11.22 -2.37
CA THR A 929 34.92 -11.54 -2.39
C THR A 929 34.43 -11.74 -0.95
N THR A 930 33.14 -12.03 -0.78
CA THR A 930 32.51 -12.27 0.52
C THR A 930 31.91 -13.66 0.54
N LEU A 931 32.21 -14.42 1.59
CA LEU A 931 31.48 -15.62 1.95
C LEU A 931 30.32 -15.24 2.88
N THR A 932 29.14 -15.75 2.57
CA THR A 932 27.92 -15.50 3.37
C THR A 932 27.27 -16.83 3.73
N PHE A 933 26.97 -17.05 5.00
CA PHE A 933 25.99 -18.02 5.45
C PHE A 933 24.66 -17.31 5.65
N THR A 934 23.57 -17.93 5.19
CA THR A 934 22.21 -17.43 5.43
C THR A 934 21.34 -18.58 5.93
N GLY A 935 20.76 -18.40 7.11
CA GLY A 935 19.74 -19.30 7.65
C GLY A 935 18.44 -19.19 6.84
N SER A 936 17.82 -20.32 6.50
CA SER A 936 16.60 -20.34 5.70
C SER A 936 15.36 -19.92 6.47
N GLY A 937 15.33 -20.07 7.80
CA GLY A 937 14.20 -19.63 8.64
C GLY A 937 14.47 -18.34 9.39
N SER A 938 15.60 -18.28 10.11
CA SER A 938 16.00 -17.10 10.91
C SER A 938 16.44 -15.90 10.07
N ALA A 939 16.71 -16.09 8.77
CA ALA A 939 17.35 -15.12 7.88
C ALA A 939 18.70 -14.56 8.39
N LEU A 940 19.26 -15.14 9.46
CA LEU A 940 20.52 -14.69 10.06
C LEU A 940 21.64 -14.78 9.01
N ARG A 941 22.38 -13.70 8.84
CA ARG A 941 23.54 -13.64 7.95
C ARG A 941 24.83 -13.71 8.74
N ALA A 942 25.71 -14.64 8.41
CA ALA A 942 27.10 -14.62 8.86
C ALA A 942 28.04 -14.37 7.69
N THR A 943 28.97 -13.42 7.81
CA THR A 943 29.84 -13.02 6.69
C THR A 943 31.32 -13.08 7.04
N SER A 944 32.16 -13.36 6.02
CA SER A 944 33.61 -13.30 6.14
C SER A 944 34.25 -12.88 4.81
N PRO A 945 35.20 -11.93 4.82
CA PRO A 945 35.95 -11.58 3.62
C PRO A 945 36.85 -12.74 3.20
N LEU A 946 36.88 -13.02 1.90
CA LEU A 946 37.69 -14.08 1.29
C LEU A 946 38.46 -13.52 0.10
N THR A 947 39.74 -13.89 -0.04
CA THR A 947 40.47 -13.68 -1.30
C THR A 947 40.64 -14.99 -2.05
N ILE A 948 40.11 -15.07 -3.26
CA ILE A 948 40.23 -16.24 -4.13
C ILE A 948 41.55 -16.18 -4.89
N THR A 949 42.34 -17.26 -4.78
CA THR A 949 43.60 -17.44 -5.48
C THR A 949 43.51 -18.54 -6.55
N PRO A 950 44.41 -18.57 -7.55
CA PRO A 950 44.42 -19.61 -8.57
C PRO A 950 44.61 -21.00 -7.94
N ALA A 951 44.06 -22.04 -8.57
CA ALA A 951 44.33 -23.42 -8.18
C ALA A 951 45.85 -23.69 -8.19
N PRO A 952 46.40 -24.43 -7.20
CA PRO A 952 47.81 -24.77 -7.20
C PRO A 952 48.15 -25.55 -8.48
N SER A 953 49.13 -25.04 -9.25
CA SER A 953 49.61 -25.74 -10.45
C SER A 953 50.08 -27.15 -10.06
N PRO A 954 49.75 -28.21 -10.83
CA PRO A 954 50.21 -29.55 -10.52
C PRO A 954 51.74 -29.55 -10.54
N THR A 955 52.35 -29.87 -9.39
CA THR A 955 53.80 -30.12 -9.32
C THR A 955 54.13 -31.21 -10.35
N PRO A 956 55.05 -30.98 -11.30
CA PRO A 956 55.39 -31.99 -12.29
C PRO A 956 55.94 -33.23 -11.55
N THR A 957 55.29 -34.37 -11.77
CA THR A 957 55.75 -35.67 -11.27
C THR A 957 57.17 -35.92 -11.77
N PRO A 958 58.17 -36.17 -10.90
CA PRO A 958 59.50 -36.50 -11.37
C PRO A 958 59.44 -37.76 -12.23
N THR A 959 59.91 -37.65 -13.47
CA THR A 959 60.05 -38.76 -14.40
C THR A 959 60.93 -39.84 -13.76
N PRO A 960 60.53 -41.13 -13.74
CA PRO A 960 61.37 -42.19 -13.21
C PRO A 960 62.63 -42.32 -14.10
N PRO A 961 63.83 -42.50 -13.52
CA PRO A 961 65.05 -42.64 -14.31
C PRO A 961 65.01 -43.94 -15.11
N ALA A 962 65.40 -43.85 -16.39
CA ALA A 962 65.52 -44.98 -17.29
C ALA A 962 66.51 -46.04 -16.74
N PRO A 963 66.25 -47.35 -16.91
CA PRO A 963 67.19 -48.39 -16.49
C PRO A 963 68.24 -48.62 -17.58
N SER A 964 69.51 -48.78 -17.20
CA SER A 964 70.57 -49.56 -17.91
C SER A 964 71.94 -49.40 -17.20
N PRO A 965 72.93 -50.28 -17.44
CA PRO A 965 73.05 -51.69 -17.08
C PRO A 965 74.29 -51.95 -16.16
N ASP A 966 74.42 -53.16 -15.61
CA ASP A 966 75.55 -53.64 -14.79
C ASP A 966 76.58 -54.42 -15.67
N PRO A 967 77.79 -54.85 -15.21
CA PRO A 967 78.91 -54.17 -14.52
C PRO A 967 80.34 -54.41 -15.14
N SER A 968 81.32 -53.57 -14.72
CA SER A 968 82.79 -53.79 -14.55
C SER A 968 83.75 -54.03 -15.75
N PRO A 969 85.11 -53.87 -15.65
CA PRO A 969 85.97 -53.66 -14.44
C PRO A 969 87.02 -52.53 -14.51
N ALA A 970 87.73 -52.32 -13.37
CA ALA A 970 88.82 -51.36 -13.10
C ALA A 970 90.14 -51.63 -13.87
N PRO A 971 91.10 -50.66 -13.89
CA PRO A 971 92.17 -50.66 -12.87
C PRO A 971 92.69 -49.27 -12.39
N THR A 972 93.45 -49.33 -11.29
CA THR A 972 94.23 -48.38 -10.46
C THR A 972 95.51 -47.80 -11.12
N PRO A 973 96.40 -46.99 -10.46
CA PRO A 973 96.25 -45.83 -9.55
C PRO A 973 97.27 -44.64 -9.82
N ASP A 974 97.15 -43.58 -8.98
CA ASP A 974 98.23 -42.72 -8.39
C ASP A 974 98.70 -41.41 -9.11
N PRO A 975 99.39 -40.46 -8.41
CA PRO A 975 99.02 -39.65 -7.23
C PRO A 975 99.24 -38.13 -7.44
N GLY A 976 98.85 -37.28 -6.48
CA GLY A 976 99.49 -35.97 -6.34
C GLY A 976 98.77 -34.91 -5.51
N THR A 977 99.03 -34.94 -4.19
CA THR A 977 99.37 -33.79 -3.30
C THR A 977 98.84 -32.39 -3.67
N GLY A 978 98.24 -31.60 -2.78
CA GLY A 978 98.20 -31.67 -1.33
C GLY A 978 97.97 -30.27 -0.75
N SER A 979 97.60 -30.23 0.53
CA SER A 979 97.59 -29.07 1.45
C SER A 979 96.73 -27.87 1.06
N GLY A 980 96.04 -27.17 1.95
CA GLY A 980 96.03 -27.19 3.40
C GLY A 980 95.02 -26.11 3.83
N SER A 981 94.31 -26.43 4.89
CA SER A 981 93.25 -25.69 5.58
C SER A 981 93.69 -24.37 6.24
N VAL A 982 92.67 -23.66 6.77
CA VAL A 982 92.64 -22.71 7.92
C VAL A 982 92.19 -21.30 7.44
N SER A 983 90.90 -20.93 7.47
CA SER A 983 89.95 -20.62 8.58
C SER A 983 90.08 -19.22 9.19
N SER A 984 89.12 -18.34 8.84
CA SER A 984 88.31 -17.37 9.65
C SER A 984 88.99 -16.34 10.59
N PRO A 985 88.31 -15.33 11.18
CA PRO A 985 86.98 -14.68 10.97
C PRO A 985 87.01 -13.11 11.08
N ASP A 986 85.81 -12.51 11.19
CA ASP A 986 85.44 -11.16 11.70
C ASP A 986 85.61 -9.98 10.72
N GLY A 987 84.66 -9.07 10.49
CA GLY A 987 83.39 -8.75 11.14
C GLY A 987 83.34 -7.25 11.46
N THR A 988 82.65 -6.41 10.67
CA THR A 988 81.88 -5.19 11.10
C THR A 988 81.33 -4.35 9.92
N ARG A 989 79.98 -4.26 9.86
CA ARG A 989 79.08 -3.10 9.58
C ARG A 989 79.73 -1.81 8.99
N LEU A 990 79.19 -1.11 7.97
CA LEU A 990 77.86 -0.48 7.84
C LEU A 990 77.67 0.18 6.44
N ALA A 991 76.45 0.02 5.90
CA ALA A 991 75.59 0.93 5.13
C ALA A 991 76.05 1.74 3.88
N ALA A 992 75.16 1.59 2.88
CA ALA A 992 74.67 2.58 1.90
C ALA A 992 75.59 2.98 0.75
N THR A 993 75.16 3.11 -0.50
CA THR A 993 73.94 2.85 -1.27
C THR A 993 74.39 3.18 -2.69
N GLY A 994 74.03 2.39 -3.70
CA GLY A 994 74.33 2.77 -5.07
C GLY A 994 73.45 2.04 -6.08
N VAL A 995 72.89 2.85 -6.99
CA VAL A 995 72.59 2.51 -8.39
C VAL A 995 71.29 1.67 -8.52
N THR A 996 70.20 2.03 -9.23
CA THR A 996 69.91 2.90 -10.40
C THR A 996 68.38 3.01 -10.56
N PRO A 997 67.85 3.91 -11.44
CA PRO A 997 66.45 4.33 -11.45
C PRO A 997 65.49 3.41 -12.23
N ASP A 998 64.27 3.29 -11.68
CA ASP A 998 62.95 3.55 -12.29
C ASP A 998 62.90 3.74 -13.83
N SER A 999 61.91 3.23 -14.58
CA SER A 999 60.61 2.64 -14.22
C SER A 999 59.89 2.11 -15.48
N LEU A 1000 58.90 1.25 -15.20
CA LEU A 1000 57.60 1.09 -15.87
C LEU A 1000 57.52 0.42 -17.26
N THR A 1001 57.13 -0.86 -17.17
CA THR A 1001 56.53 -1.72 -18.17
C THR A 1001 55.01 -1.52 -18.28
N LEU A 1002 54.48 -1.48 -19.51
CA LEU A 1002 53.15 -1.95 -19.88
C LEU A 1002 53.20 -2.37 -21.36
N PRO A 1003 52.85 -3.61 -21.75
CA PRO A 1003 52.62 -3.94 -23.14
C PRO A 1003 51.12 -4.07 -23.48
N LEU A 1004 50.85 -3.60 -24.68
CA LEU A 1004 49.63 -3.72 -25.48
C LEU A 1004 49.49 -5.11 -26.13
N MET A 1005 48.32 -5.31 -26.77
CA MET A 1005 47.95 -6.26 -27.85
C MET A 1005 47.18 -7.51 -27.39
N GLY A 1006 46.13 -7.99 -28.06
CA GLY A 1006 45.56 -7.65 -29.37
C GLY A 1006 45.14 -8.93 -30.12
N SER A 1007 43.83 -9.02 -30.41
CA SER A 1007 43.20 -9.58 -31.64
C SER A 1007 43.29 -11.08 -32.06
N LEU A 1008 42.19 -11.49 -32.75
CA LEU A 1008 41.93 -12.62 -33.68
C LEU A 1008 41.17 -13.84 -33.10
N ALA A 1009 40.30 -14.58 -33.80
CA ALA A 1009 39.48 -14.47 -35.04
C ALA A 1009 38.78 -15.85 -35.28
N ALA A 1010 37.82 -15.89 -36.22
CA ALA A 1010 37.30 -17.03 -37.01
C ALA A 1010 36.04 -17.79 -36.48
N LEU A 1011 34.85 -17.60 -37.10
CA LEU A 1011 34.22 -18.31 -38.26
C LEU A 1011 33.39 -19.56 -37.80
N VAL A 1012 32.13 -19.82 -38.20
CA VAL A 1012 31.61 -20.17 -39.55
C VAL A 1012 30.06 -20.15 -39.60
N VAL A 1013 29.51 -19.36 -40.54
CA VAL A 1013 28.47 -19.61 -41.60
C VAL A 1013 27.12 -20.32 -41.33
N GLY A 1014 26.05 -19.71 -41.86
CA GLY A 1014 24.80 -20.37 -42.26
C GLY A 1014 23.76 -19.43 -42.90
N SER A 1015 23.99 -19.02 -44.16
CA SER A 1015 23.20 -18.07 -44.96
C SER A 1015 21.84 -18.59 -45.46
N ALA A 1016 20.87 -17.70 -45.66
CA ALA A 1016 20.09 -17.61 -46.92
C ALA A 1016 19.32 -16.27 -47.04
N LEU A 1017 19.68 -15.52 -48.08
CA LEU A 1017 19.08 -14.27 -48.55
C LEU A 1017 17.95 -14.59 -49.55
N LEU A 1018 16.90 -13.77 -49.62
CA LEU A 1018 16.21 -13.48 -50.89
C LEU A 1018 15.61 -12.07 -50.90
N LEU A 1019 16.07 -11.32 -51.89
CA LEU A 1019 15.79 -9.93 -52.20
C LEU A 1019 14.51 -9.82 -53.04
N GLY A 1020 13.71 -8.77 -52.84
CA GLY A 1020 12.59 -8.44 -53.72
C GLY A 1020 12.19 -6.96 -53.64
N LEU A 1021 12.90 -6.09 -54.36
CA LEU A 1021 12.45 -4.73 -54.66
C LEU A 1021 11.14 -4.75 -55.46
N ARG A 1022 10.16 -3.89 -55.12
CA ARG A 1022 9.29 -3.20 -56.09
C ARG A 1022 8.58 -2.00 -55.46
N THR A 1023 8.97 -0.81 -55.90
CA THR A 1023 8.22 0.45 -55.83
C THR A 1023 6.87 0.38 -56.56
N ARG A 1024 5.80 0.98 -56.00
CA ARG A 1024 4.71 1.63 -56.76
C ARG A 1024 3.85 2.57 -55.90
N VAL A 1025 3.26 3.52 -56.60
CA VAL A 1025 2.68 4.83 -56.20
C VAL A 1025 1.15 4.81 -56.30
N ARG A 1026 0.45 5.60 -55.45
CA ARG A 1026 -0.99 6.07 -55.49
C ARG A 1026 -2.06 4.95 -55.35
N ALA A 1027 -3.19 5.10 -54.64
CA ALA A 1027 -4.23 6.14 -54.70
C ALA A 1027 -5.30 5.98 -53.58
N ARG A 1028 -6.08 7.06 -53.35
CA ARG A 1028 -7.26 7.25 -52.47
C ARG A 1028 -8.45 6.27 -52.69
N SER A 1029 -9.20 5.98 -51.61
CA SER A 1029 -10.68 6.10 -51.48
C SER A 1029 -11.10 5.71 -50.05
N ARG A 1030 -11.63 6.62 -49.21
CA ARG A 1030 -13.07 6.75 -48.90
C ARG A 1030 -13.81 5.41 -48.77
N HIS A 1031 -14.08 4.98 -47.54
CA HIS A 1031 -15.46 4.91 -47.05
C HIS A 1031 -15.52 5.24 -45.57
#